data_AF-A0A839P869-F1
#
_entry.id   AF-A0A839P869-F1
#
_cell.length_a   1.000
_cell.length_b   1.000
_cell.length_c   1.000
_cell.angle_alpha   90.00
_cell.angle_beta   90.00
_cell.angle_gamma   90.00
#
_symmetry.space_group_name_H-M   'P 1'
#
loop_
_entity.id
_entity.type
_entity.pdbx_description
1 polymer ?
#
loop_
_entity_poly.entity_id
_entity_poly.type
_entity_poly.pdbx_seq_one_letter_code
_entity_poly.pdbx_strand_id
1 'polypeptide(L)'
;MSTTPFFLAGGGEAGALMRGLDWAATPLGPAEAWPAPLKTLVGVMLGSQQPMLIVWGKGRITLYNDGYAPMCGTRHPHALGRPFDEVWHDIWDQVEPILSRAYAGEATHMEDITFTMHRNGYPEETHFAFGYTPVRGEDGSVAGMFCACSETTAAVRAGRQMQAERERFARLFEQSPSFVAVLDGPDHVFAFANAAYRQLVAHRDVLGKPVRAALPEVAGQGFFELLDEVFATGRSHTAYGAPVTLLRVPGAVPERRFLDFVYQPMRDAAGTVTGVFVDGSDVTERITGNAALAESEARFRTMADDAPVMMWVTDSDGACQHLNRRWYEFTGQTEAEALGLGWLEAVHPDDRSWSGETFLRANARREGFSLEYRLRRLDGVYRWAIDTASPRFAADGSFLGYIGSVVDIEERRAAELALAESEERLRLAVESGEIGLWDFDPGAGTLFWPPRIKAMFGLPPDADVTLDDFADGLHPDDRARVTAAFAAALDPGTRAFYDEEFRTIGRTDGAVRWVAAKGRGVFDAEGRCRRGVGSAIDITARKAIEERLVETTRRLDAVLDNATQAIFMMDERQHCAYMNRAAERLTGYTLEETQGKALHDVVHHTRPDGRPYPLHECPIDQAFPENNQEQGQEIFVHRDGSFYPVAFTASPIRDERGAPIGTVIEARNIEGELRAKAQLEAFNASLEQQVAARTAELMRTEEALRQSQKMEAVGQLTGGLAHDFNNLLTGITGSLELLQTRLAQGRLTEIDRYVNAAQGAAKRAAALTHRLLAFSRRQTLDPKPTDVNRLVMGMEELIRRTIGPSITLEVVAAGGLWSVLVDPSQLENALLNLCINARDAMPDGGRITIETANKWLDDRGARQRDLDPGQYLSLCVTDTGTGMSPDVIAKAFDPFFTTKPIGQGTGLGLSMIYGFVRQSGGQVRIYSEVGQGTTMCLYLPRHYGAAEEPEAAPDLAAAPRAEQGETVLIVDDEPTVRMLVTEVLEDLGYTAIEAADGPAGLKVLQSDVRLDLLVTDVGLPGGMNGRQVADAGRVLRPDLKVLFITGYAENAVVGNGHLEPGMQVITKPFVMEVLAARIKEMINTR
;
A
#
# COMPACT_ATOMS: atom_id res chain seq x y z
N MET A 1 83.98 47.29 -69.99
CA MET A 1 82.84 46.42 -70.31
C MET A 1 83.27 45.00 -69.99
N SER A 2 82.84 44.46 -68.83
CA SER A 2 83.16 43.09 -68.43
C SER A 2 82.27 42.13 -69.22
N THR A 3 82.86 41.21 -69.97
CA THR A 3 82.14 40.17 -70.70
C THR A 3 81.60 39.15 -69.69
N THR A 4 80.32 39.21 -69.38
CA THR A 4 79.65 38.23 -68.51
C THR A 4 79.88 36.81 -69.02
N PRO A 5 80.31 35.86 -68.18
CA PRO A 5 80.51 34.47 -68.59
C PRO A 5 79.23 33.85 -69.16
N PHE A 6 79.33 33.17 -70.30
CA PHE A 6 78.17 32.60 -71.03
C PHE A 6 77.30 31.66 -70.18
N PHE A 7 77.90 30.92 -69.24
CA PHE A 7 77.17 30.00 -68.36
C PHE A 7 76.27 30.70 -67.32
N LEU A 8 76.48 32.00 -67.07
CA LEU A 8 75.64 32.84 -66.21
C LEU A 8 74.59 33.64 -67.01
N ALA A 9 74.48 33.44 -68.32
CA ALA A 9 73.58 34.23 -69.17
C ALA A 9 72.09 33.91 -68.98
N GLY A 10 71.75 32.75 -68.41
CA GLY A 10 70.38 32.31 -68.12
C GLY A 10 69.83 32.81 -66.77
N GLY A 11 68.64 32.33 -66.40
CA GLY A 11 67.97 32.66 -65.13
C GLY A 11 67.31 34.04 -65.09
N GLY A 12 66.23 34.14 -64.31
CA GLY A 12 65.48 35.36 -64.05
C GLY A 12 66.16 36.24 -63.00
N GLU A 13 65.47 36.48 -61.89
CA GLU A 13 65.97 37.25 -60.74
C GLU A 13 67.20 36.59 -60.12
N ALA A 14 67.18 35.27 -59.89
CA ALA A 14 68.31 34.55 -59.30
C ALA A 14 69.56 34.62 -60.20
N GLY A 15 69.37 34.48 -61.52
CA GLY A 15 70.46 34.65 -62.49
C GLY A 15 71.01 36.08 -62.51
N ALA A 16 70.16 37.10 -62.40
CA ALA A 16 70.58 38.49 -62.31
C ALA A 16 71.38 38.77 -61.04
N LEU A 17 70.95 38.23 -59.90
CA LEU A 17 71.66 38.32 -58.62
C LEU A 17 73.02 37.62 -58.69
N MET A 18 73.10 36.43 -59.29
CA MET A 18 74.39 35.75 -59.49
C MET A 18 75.35 36.56 -60.35
N ARG A 19 74.88 37.29 -61.36
CA ARG A 19 75.74 38.16 -62.18
C ARG A 19 76.19 39.42 -61.43
N GLY A 20 75.39 39.90 -60.48
CA GLY A 20 75.66 41.10 -59.69
C GLY A 20 76.49 40.86 -58.42
N LEU A 21 76.63 39.61 -57.97
CA LEU A 21 77.38 39.26 -56.77
C LEU A 21 78.89 39.28 -57.04
N ASP A 22 79.67 39.92 -56.14
CA ASP A 22 81.13 39.85 -56.18
C ASP A 22 81.62 38.48 -55.69
N TRP A 23 81.76 37.53 -56.61
CA TRP A 23 82.21 36.17 -56.29
C TRP A 23 83.65 36.11 -55.80
N ALA A 24 84.50 37.10 -56.11
CA ALA A 24 85.88 37.14 -55.61
C ALA A 24 85.92 37.30 -54.09
N ALA A 25 84.88 37.88 -53.48
CA ALA A 25 84.71 37.98 -52.03
C ALA A 25 84.16 36.70 -51.38
N THR A 26 83.83 35.67 -52.17
CA THR A 26 83.33 34.38 -51.67
C THR A 26 84.42 33.29 -51.75
N PRO A 27 84.31 32.19 -50.99
CA PRO A 27 85.23 31.05 -51.11
C PRO A 27 85.28 30.37 -52.49
N LEU A 28 84.34 30.68 -53.40
CA LEU A 28 84.37 30.17 -54.78
C LEU A 28 85.36 30.93 -55.68
N GLY A 29 85.76 32.15 -55.29
CA GLY A 29 86.58 33.02 -56.13
C GLY A 29 85.84 33.55 -57.38
N PRO A 30 86.52 34.30 -58.24
CA PRO A 30 85.91 34.91 -59.43
C PRO A 30 85.28 33.86 -60.36
N ALA A 31 84.11 34.18 -60.93
CA ALA A 31 83.30 33.25 -61.71
C ALA A 31 84.03 32.66 -62.93
N GLU A 32 84.98 33.40 -63.50
CA GLU A 32 85.83 32.97 -64.61
C GLU A 32 86.75 31.80 -64.22
N ALA A 33 87.15 31.74 -62.95
CA ALA A 33 88.04 30.72 -62.40
C ALA A 33 87.29 29.48 -61.88
N TRP A 34 85.95 29.45 -61.95
CA TRP A 34 85.19 28.29 -61.49
C TRP A 34 85.50 27.02 -62.28
N PRO A 35 85.51 25.83 -61.65
CA PRO A 35 85.72 24.55 -62.33
C PRO A 35 84.68 24.28 -63.41
N ALA A 36 85.05 23.53 -64.46
CA ALA A 36 84.13 23.23 -65.56
C ALA A 36 82.83 22.53 -65.11
N PRO A 37 82.84 21.54 -64.19
CA PRO A 37 81.61 20.89 -63.73
C PRO A 37 80.62 21.86 -63.04
N LEU A 38 81.13 22.83 -62.26
CA LEU A 38 80.30 23.85 -61.63
C LEU A 38 79.65 24.77 -62.66
N LYS A 39 80.42 25.24 -63.64
CA LYS A 39 79.91 26.09 -64.73
C LYS A 39 78.78 25.40 -65.49
N THR A 40 78.93 24.11 -65.79
CA THR A 40 77.89 23.32 -66.46
C THR A 40 76.62 23.23 -65.62
N LEU A 41 76.72 22.87 -64.34
CA LEU A 41 75.54 22.74 -63.48
C LEU A 41 74.83 24.06 -63.24
N VAL A 42 75.57 25.16 -63.07
CA VAL A 42 74.97 26.49 -62.95
C VAL A 42 74.21 26.85 -64.23
N GLY A 43 74.75 26.54 -65.40
CA GLY A 43 74.05 26.72 -66.68
C GLY A 43 72.75 25.90 -66.77
N VAL A 44 72.77 24.63 -66.36
CA VAL A 44 71.57 23.77 -66.31
C VAL A 44 70.53 24.31 -65.32
N MET A 45 70.97 24.65 -64.12
CA MET A 45 70.12 25.15 -63.03
C MET A 45 69.41 26.46 -63.42
N LEU A 46 70.14 27.43 -63.98
CA LEU A 46 69.58 28.70 -64.45
C LEU A 46 68.69 28.55 -65.69
N GLY A 47 68.82 27.46 -66.46
CA GLY A 47 67.97 27.15 -67.60
C GLY A 47 66.68 26.39 -67.26
N SER A 48 66.54 25.89 -66.03
CA SER A 48 65.41 25.07 -65.59
C SER A 48 64.35 25.89 -64.84
N GLN A 49 63.08 25.54 -65.03
CA GLN A 49 61.98 26.05 -64.20
C GLN A 49 61.73 25.19 -62.94
N GLN A 50 62.32 24.00 -62.87
CA GLN A 50 62.21 23.16 -61.67
C GLN A 50 63.08 23.75 -60.55
N PRO A 51 62.61 23.77 -59.28
CA PRO A 51 63.41 24.23 -58.16
C PRO A 51 64.71 23.43 -58.03
N MET A 52 65.83 24.12 -58.18
CA MET A 52 67.16 23.52 -58.17
C MET A 52 68.15 24.31 -57.32
N LEU A 53 69.02 23.56 -56.64
CA LEU A 53 70.02 24.03 -55.69
C LEU A 53 71.35 23.31 -55.95
N ILE A 54 72.45 24.03 -55.88
CA ILE A 54 73.82 23.53 -55.88
C ILE A 54 74.49 23.99 -54.57
N VAL A 55 75.17 23.05 -53.91
CA VAL A 55 76.02 23.34 -52.74
C VAL A 55 77.44 22.94 -53.10
N TRP A 56 78.36 23.92 -53.19
CA TRP A 56 79.69 23.70 -53.78
C TRP A 56 80.87 23.97 -52.83
N GLY A 57 81.88 23.11 -52.91
CA GLY A 57 83.17 23.24 -52.25
C GLY A 57 83.14 22.94 -50.75
N LYS A 58 84.32 22.99 -50.10
CA LYS A 58 84.45 22.78 -48.64
C LYS A 58 83.68 23.81 -47.82
N GLY A 59 83.50 25.02 -48.36
CA GLY A 59 82.69 26.08 -47.75
C GLY A 59 81.18 25.94 -47.96
N ARG A 60 80.72 24.87 -48.62
CA ARG A 60 79.30 24.54 -48.86
C ARG A 60 78.51 25.74 -49.40
N ILE A 61 79.04 26.41 -50.40
CA ILE A 61 78.47 27.65 -50.92
C ILE A 61 77.20 27.37 -51.71
N THR A 62 76.15 28.11 -51.38
CA THR A 62 74.78 27.92 -51.87
C THR A 62 74.54 28.69 -53.17
N LEU A 63 74.08 27.98 -54.19
CA LEU A 63 73.71 28.49 -55.50
C LEU A 63 72.33 27.92 -55.86
N TYR A 64 71.40 28.70 -56.39
CA TYR A 64 70.04 28.22 -56.69
C TYR A 64 69.37 29.02 -57.81
N ASN A 65 68.33 28.47 -58.44
CA ASN A 65 67.56 29.15 -59.48
C ASN A 65 66.28 29.82 -58.96
N ASP A 66 65.58 30.50 -59.86
CA ASP A 66 64.30 31.15 -59.59
C ASP A 66 63.23 30.18 -59.08
N GLY A 67 63.23 28.92 -59.53
CA GLY A 67 62.30 27.90 -59.02
C GLY A 67 62.51 27.60 -57.53
N TYR A 68 63.75 27.69 -57.04
CA TYR A 68 64.11 27.43 -55.64
C TYR A 68 64.01 28.69 -54.75
N ALA A 69 64.00 29.88 -55.34
CA ALA A 69 63.92 31.13 -54.59
C ALA A 69 62.69 31.24 -53.66
N PRO A 70 61.46 30.83 -54.05
CA PRO A 70 60.32 30.81 -53.15
C PRO A 70 60.54 29.96 -51.89
N MET A 71 61.27 28.85 -52.00
CA MET A 71 61.56 27.97 -50.85
C MET A 71 62.48 28.65 -49.83
N CYS A 72 63.39 29.50 -50.28
CA CYS A 72 64.24 30.28 -49.39
C CYS A 72 63.44 31.30 -48.57
N GLY A 73 62.22 31.66 -49.00
CA GLY A 73 61.36 32.64 -48.32
C GLY A 73 62.08 33.98 -48.13
N THR A 74 62.08 34.49 -46.90
CA THR A 74 62.75 35.75 -46.53
C THR A 74 64.28 35.68 -46.60
N ARG A 75 64.88 34.51 -46.79
CA ARG A 75 66.34 34.35 -46.95
C ARG A 75 66.82 34.74 -48.34
N HIS A 76 65.96 34.70 -49.36
CA HIS A 76 66.28 35.27 -50.67
C HIS A 76 66.18 36.81 -50.60
N PRO A 77 67.16 37.57 -51.14
CA PRO A 77 68.28 37.11 -51.97
C PRO A 77 69.57 36.75 -51.22
N HIS A 78 69.65 37.03 -49.91
CA HIS A 78 70.87 36.90 -49.11
C HIS A 78 71.43 35.48 -48.99
N ALA A 79 70.63 34.45 -49.20
CA ALA A 79 71.07 33.05 -49.18
C ALA A 79 72.09 32.73 -50.29
N LEU A 80 72.07 33.48 -51.39
CA LEU A 80 72.92 33.24 -52.54
C LEU A 80 74.39 33.55 -52.19
N GLY A 81 75.29 32.58 -52.38
CA GLY A 81 76.70 32.71 -52.07
C GLY A 81 77.06 32.53 -50.59
N ARG A 82 76.10 32.16 -49.73
CA ARG A 82 76.34 31.86 -48.31
C ARG A 82 76.53 30.36 -48.06
N PRO A 83 77.20 29.96 -46.96
CA PRO A 83 77.27 28.56 -46.54
C PRO A 83 75.88 27.96 -46.32
N PHE A 84 75.67 26.75 -46.82
CA PHE A 84 74.38 26.07 -46.83
C PHE A 84 73.82 25.79 -45.43
N ASP A 85 74.70 25.51 -44.47
CA ASP A 85 74.39 25.34 -43.04
C ASP A 85 73.91 26.65 -42.38
N GLU A 86 74.42 27.80 -42.82
CA GLU A 86 73.93 29.10 -42.35
C GLU A 86 72.52 29.38 -42.91
N VAL A 87 72.31 29.08 -44.19
CA VAL A 87 71.02 29.31 -44.87
C VAL A 87 69.92 28.44 -44.25
N TRP A 88 70.19 27.15 -44.03
CA TRP A 88 69.20 26.16 -43.58
C TRP A 88 69.39 25.72 -42.12
N HIS A 89 69.90 26.62 -41.27
CA HIS A 89 70.14 26.36 -39.85
C HIS A 89 68.91 25.83 -39.09
N ASP A 90 67.69 26.24 -39.47
CA ASP A 90 66.43 25.85 -38.81
C ASP A 90 65.98 24.41 -39.12
N ILE A 91 66.51 23.81 -40.19
CA ILE A 91 66.26 22.40 -40.55
C ILE A 91 67.57 21.59 -40.61
N TRP A 92 68.66 22.13 -40.06
CA TRP A 92 70.00 21.59 -40.24
C TRP A 92 70.15 20.15 -39.73
N ASP A 93 69.56 19.83 -38.58
CA ASP A 93 69.60 18.48 -38.00
C ASP A 93 69.00 17.42 -38.93
N GLN A 94 68.05 17.80 -39.79
CA GLN A 94 67.42 16.90 -40.75
C GLN A 94 68.17 16.84 -42.08
N VAL A 95 68.78 17.94 -42.51
CA VAL A 95 69.41 18.07 -43.82
C VAL A 95 70.89 17.69 -43.80
N GLU A 96 71.60 17.93 -42.70
CA GLU A 96 73.03 17.62 -42.54
C GLU A 96 73.36 16.15 -42.84
N PRO A 97 72.64 15.15 -42.32
CA PRO A 97 72.97 13.75 -42.57
C PRO A 97 72.83 13.38 -44.06
N ILE A 98 71.85 13.98 -44.74
CA ILE A 98 71.58 13.76 -46.16
C ILE A 98 72.68 14.42 -47.01
N LEU A 99 73.08 15.64 -46.65
CA LEU A 99 74.17 16.36 -47.31
C LEU A 99 75.52 15.63 -47.14
N SER A 100 75.80 15.15 -45.92
CA SER A 100 77.04 14.43 -45.61
C SER A 100 77.15 13.12 -46.39
N ARG A 101 76.05 12.39 -46.59
CA ARG A 101 75.99 11.22 -47.49
C ARG A 101 76.29 11.60 -48.95
N ALA A 102 75.73 12.70 -49.44
CA ALA A 102 76.04 13.20 -50.77
C ALA A 102 77.54 13.54 -50.92
N TYR A 103 78.15 14.22 -49.95
CA TYR A 103 79.59 14.51 -50.00
C TYR A 103 80.48 13.26 -49.86
N ALA A 104 79.96 12.18 -49.26
CA ALA A 104 80.61 10.86 -49.27
C ALA A 104 80.45 10.10 -50.61
N GLY A 105 79.68 10.65 -51.55
CA GLY A 105 79.47 10.09 -52.89
C GLY A 105 78.19 9.26 -53.06
N GLU A 106 77.28 9.29 -52.08
CA GLU A 106 76.02 8.55 -52.12
C GLU A 106 74.86 9.45 -52.56
N ALA A 107 74.12 9.07 -53.60
CA ALA A 107 72.92 9.79 -54.01
C ALA A 107 71.71 9.40 -53.14
N THR A 108 70.87 10.37 -52.79
CA THR A 108 69.67 10.18 -51.95
C THR A 108 68.41 10.64 -52.67
N HIS A 109 67.27 10.00 -52.39
CA HIS A 109 65.96 10.40 -52.91
C HIS A 109 64.87 10.18 -51.86
N MET A 110 63.93 11.13 -51.76
CA MET A 110 62.85 11.16 -50.78
C MET A 110 61.59 11.74 -51.44
N GLU A 111 60.42 11.13 -51.22
CA GLU A 111 59.16 11.52 -51.87
C GLU A 111 58.21 12.33 -50.97
N ASP A 112 58.34 12.23 -49.64
CA ASP A 112 57.47 12.94 -48.68
C ASP A 112 58.20 13.20 -47.36
N ILE A 113 59.22 14.07 -47.42
CA ILE A 113 59.89 14.53 -46.21
C ILE A 113 59.22 15.81 -45.71
N THR A 114 58.93 15.83 -44.41
CA THR A 114 58.30 16.96 -43.74
C THR A 114 59.36 17.84 -43.10
N PHE A 115 59.36 19.13 -43.47
CA PHE A 115 60.16 20.15 -42.81
C PHE A 115 59.27 21.16 -42.12
N THR A 116 59.61 21.50 -40.88
CA THR A 116 59.09 22.68 -40.20
C THR A 116 60.10 23.80 -40.39
N MET A 117 59.88 24.63 -41.41
CA MET A 117 60.81 25.70 -41.77
C MET A 117 60.20 27.07 -41.51
N HIS A 118 61.03 28.04 -41.13
CA HIS A 118 60.58 29.42 -40.97
C HIS A 118 60.52 30.09 -42.34
N ARG A 119 59.30 30.30 -42.85
CA ARG A 119 59.00 30.91 -44.15
C ARG A 119 57.85 31.89 -43.94
N ASN A 120 57.90 33.07 -44.56
CA ASN A 120 56.87 34.12 -44.43
C ASN A 120 56.64 34.64 -42.99
N GLY A 121 57.65 34.56 -42.11
CA GLY A 121 57.60 35.14 -40.76
C GLY A 121 57.01 34.24 -39.67
N TYR A 122 56.69 32.98 -39.97
CA TYR A 122 56.22 31.98 -39.01
C TYR A 122 56.78 30.58 -39.34
N PRO A 123 56.84 29.64 -38.37
CA PRO A 123 57.16 28.25 -38.66
C PRO A 123 56.00 27.60 -39.44
N GLU A 124 56.29 27.06 -40.62
CA GLU A 124 55.31 26.36 -41.47
C GLU A 124 55.70 24.89 -41.66
N GLU A 125 54.74 23.97 -41.51
CA GLU A 125 54.87 22.57 -41.93
C GLU A 125 54.75 22.47 -43.45
N THR A 126 55.82 22.01 -44.09
CA THR A 126 55.98 21.92 -45.54
C THR A 126 56.46 20.52 -45.92
N HIS A 127 55.99 20.03 -47.07
CA HIS A 127 56.29 18.68 -47.56
C HIS A 127 57.04 18.78 -48.89
N PHE A 128 58.09 17.99 -49.04
CA PHE A 128 58.92 17.99 -50.25
C PHE A 128 59.24 16.59 -50.76
N ALA A 129 59.36 16.51 -52.08
CA ALA A 129 60.07 15.44 -52.76
C ALA A 129 61.38 16.00 -53.32
N PHE A 130 62.53 15.42 -52.96
CA PHE A 130 63.83 15.87 -53.48
C PHE A 130 64.87 14.75 -53.52
N GLY A 131 65.98 14.98 -54.22
CA GLY A 131 67.14 14.11 -54.16
C GLY A 131 68.47 14.86 -54.21
N TYR A 132 69.43 14.48 -53.36
CA TYR A 132 70.78 15.03 -53.36
C TYR A 132 71.69 14.14 -54.19
N THR A 133 72.22 14.70 -55.26
CA THR A 133 73.12 14.02 -56.20
C THR A 133 74.55 14.53 -55.99
N PRO A 134 75.52 13.64 -55.71
CA PRO A 134 76.93 14.03 -55.59
C PRO A 134 77.48 14.52 -56.93
N VAL A 135 78.21 15.64 -56.90
CA VAL A 135 78.87 16.20 -58.08
C VAL A 135 80.37 16.04 -57.96
N ARG A 136 80.99 15.43 -58.96
CA ARG A 136 82.45 15.22 -58.99
C ARG A 136 83.18 16.42 -59.60
N GLY A 137 84.31 16.78 -59.01
CA GLY A 137 85.26 17.75 -59.54
C GLY A 137 86.15 17.17 -60.64
N GLU A 138 87.07 18.00 -61.15
CA GLU A 138 88.00 17.62 -62.22
C GLU A 138 88.99 16.50 -61.82
N ASP A 139 89.24 16.35 -60.52
CA ASP A 139 90.10 15.31 -59.94
C ASP A 139 89.35 14.00 -59.59
N GLY A 140 88.05 13.92 -59.90
CA GLY A 140 87.19 12.77 -59.61
C GLY A 140 86.67 12.69 -58.16
N SER A 141 87.13 13.55 -57.25
CA SER A 141 86.59 13.67 -55.88
C SER A 141 85.23 14.38 -55.89
N VAL A 142 84.40 14.19 -54.86
CA VAL A 142 83.11 14.89 -54.74
C VAL A 142 83.37 16.34 -54.35
N ALA A 143 83.07 17.26 -55.26
CA ALA A 143 83.29 18.70 -55.11
C ALA A 143 82.04 19.47 -54.69
N GLY A 144 80.85 18.87 -54.82
CA GLY A 144 79.59 19.51 -54.44
C GLY A 144 78.40 18.55 -54.44
N MET A 145 77.21 19.11 -54.20
CA MET A 145 75.92 18.43 -54.25
C MET A 145 74.96 19.22 -55.15
N PHE A 146 74.20 18.50 -55.97
CA PHE A 146 73.13 19.04 -56.80
C PHE A 146 71.78 18.48 -56.31
N CYS A 147 70.81 19.35 -56.12
CA CYS A 147 69.47 19.02 -55.68
C CYS A 147 68.44 19.56 -56.67
N ALA A 148 67.53 18.69 -57.10
CA ALA A 148 66.25 19.08 -57.67
C ALA A 148 65.14 18.69 -56.68
N CYS A 149 64.21 19.61 -56.43
CA CYS A 149 63.14 19.41 -55.44
C CYS A 149 61.80 19.92 -55.95
N SER A 150 60.72 19.38 -55.39
CA SER A 150 59.34 19.83 -55.61
C SER A 150 58.58 19.85 -54.30
N GLU A 151 57.83 20.91 -54.05
CA GLU A 151 56.96 21.04 -52.88
C GLU A 151 55.62 20.31 -53.10
N THR A 152 55.21 19.44 -52.19
CA THR A 152 53.98 18.62 -52.23
C THR A 152 52.95 19.02 -51.16
N THR A 153 53.22 20.06 -50.37
CA THR A 153 52.41 20.54 -49.23
C THR A 153 50.90 20.65 -49.52
N ALA A 154 50.51 21.23 -50.66
CA ALA A 154 49.10 21.45 -51.01
C ALA A 154 48.31 20.15 -51.24
N ALA A 155 48.94 19.15 -51.86
CA ALA A 155 48.31 17.86 -52.13
C ALA A 155 48.08 17.07 -50.84
N VAL A 156 49.06 17.08 -49.93
CA VAL A 156 48.96 16.43 -48.61
C VAL A 156 47.86 17.07 -47.75
N ARG A 157 47.78 18.42 -47.73
CA ARG A 157 46.72 19.14 -47.00
C ARG A 157 45.32 18.82 -47.54
N ALA A 158 45.13 18.77 -48.86
CA ALA A 158 43.86 18.42 -49.48
C ALA A 158 43.41 16.98 -49.15
N GLY A 159 44.32 16.01 -49.17
CA GLY A 159 44.04 14.63 -48.80
C GLY A 159 43.61 14.48 -47.34
N ARG A 160 44.31 15.14 -46.40
CA ARG A 160 43.95 15.16 -44.96
C ARG A 160 42.58 15.78 -44.74
N GLN A 161 42.25 16.87 -45.45
CA GLN A 161 40.96 17.55 -45.28
C GLN A 161 39.77 16.70 -45.75
N MET A 162 39.90 16.00 -46.88
CA MET A 162 38.85 15.11 -47.39
C MET A 162 38.58 13.92 -46.47
N GLN A 163 39.64 13.35 -45.87
CA GLN A 163 39.53 12.29 -44.86
C GLN A 163 38.79 12.78 -43.60
N ALA A 164 39.16 13.97 -43.09
CA ALA A 164 38.57 14.56 -41.90
C ALA A 164 37.09 14.90 -42.07
N GLU A 165 36.67 15.39 -43.25
CA GLU A 165 35.26 15.65 -43.55
C GLU A 165 34.44 14.35 -43.60
N ARG A 166 34.98 13.28 -44.22
CA ARG A 166 34.31 11.98 -44.30
C ARG A 166 34.08 11.36 -42.91
N GLU A 167 35.08 11.42 -42.04
CA GLU A 167 34.97 10.99 -40.64
C GLU A 167 34.03 11.87 -39.82
N ARG A 168 33.95 13.17 -40.14
CA ARG A 168 32.99 14.08 -39.50
C ARG A 168 31.56 13.74 -39.87
N PHE A 169 31.27 13.47 -41.14
CA PHE A 169 29.92 13.05 -41.58
C PHE A 169 29.52 11.70 -40.99
N ALA A 170 30.42 10.71 -40.97
CA ALA A 170 30.14 9.41 -40.37
C ALA A 170 29.78 9.54 -38.86
N ARG A 171 30.49 10.40 -38.12
CA ARG A 171 30.19 10.67 -36.71
C ARG A 171 28.83 11.32 -36.48
N LEU A 172 28.38 12.21 -37.37
CA LEU A 172 27.08 12.87 -37.25
C LEU A 172 25.92 11.86 -37.36
N PHE A 173 25.98 10.90 -38.30
CA PHE A 173 24.97 9.85 -38.41
C PHE A 173 25.02 8.87 -37.24
N GLU A 174 26.23 8.53 -36.76
CA GLU A 174 26.42 7.61 -35.64
C GLU A 174 25.82 8.14 -34.32
N GLN A 175 25.89 9.47 -34.10
CA GLN A 175 25.39 10.14 -32.89
C GLN A 175 23.95 10.65 -33.01
N SER A 176 23.26 10.43 -34.14
CA SER A 176 21.88 10.85 -34.30
C SER A 176 20.96 10.16 -33.27
N PRO A 177 20.05 10.89 -32.60
CA PRO A 177 19.09 10.31 -31.66
C PRO A 177 18.00 9.50 -32.36
N SER A 178 17.73 9.77 -33.63
CA SER A 178 16.87 8.94 -34.48
C SER A 178 17.61 7.66 -34.87
N PHE A 179 16.89 6.54 -34.99
CA PHE A 179 17.46 5.35 -35.60
C PHE A 179 17.69 5.60 -37.09
N VAL A 180 18.92 5.36 -37.55
CA VAL A 180 19.33 5.55 -38.93
C VAL A 180 19.99 4.28 -39.45
N ALA A 181 19.60 3.83 -40.64
CA ALA A 181 20.26 2.74 -41.35
C ALA A 181 20.37 3.02 -42.85
N VAL A 182 21.39 2.45 -43.47
CA VAL A 182 21.60 2.45 -44.92
C VAL A 182 21.58 1.01 -45.39
N LEU A 183 20.72 0.73 -46.37
CA LEU A 183 20.49 -0.58 -46.94
C LEU A 183 20.93 -0.57 -48.41
N ASP A 184 21.83 -1.46 -48.80
CA ASP A 184 22.38 -1.52 -50.16
C ASP A 184 21.79 -2.69 -50.96
N GLY A 185 21.58 -2.44 -52.25
CA GLY A 185 21.15 -3.44 -53.23
C GLY A 185 19.70 -3.91 -53.08
N PRO A 186 19.24 -4.78 -53.99
CA PRO A 186 17.86 -5.27 -54.01
C PRO A 186 17.52 -6.19 -52.82
N ASP A 187 18.53 -6.77 -52.16
CA ASP A 187 18.34 -7.64 -50.98
C ASP A 187 18.34 -6.84 -49.66
N HIS A 188 18.44 -5.51 -49.72
CA HIS A 188 18.45 -4.58 -48.59
C HIS A 188 19.49 -4.99 -47.52
N VAL A 189 20.75 -5.05 -47.91
CA VAL A 189 21.84 -5.44 -46.99
C VAL A 189 22.25 -4.24 -46.14
N PHE A 190 22.32 -4.38 -44.82
CA PHE A 190 22.76 -3.30 -43.94
C PHE A 190 24.21 -2.89 -44.23
N ALA A 191 24.40 -1.74 -44.87
CA ALA A 191 25.70 -1.11 -45.08
C ALA A 191 26.08 -0.21 -43.89
N PHE A 192 25.09 0.37 -43.23
CA PHE A 192 25.27 1.18 -42.02
C PHE A 192 24.04 1.07 -41.12
N ALA A 193 24.24 1.12 -39.80
CA ALA A 193 23.19 1.23 -38.80
C ALA A 193 23.77 1.95 -37.59
N ASN A 194 23.20 3.09 -37.19
CA ASN A 194 23.73 3.90 -36.10
C ASN A 194 23.42 3.31 -34.71
N ALA A 195 23.93 3.95 -33.65
CA ALA A 195 23.73 3.49 -32.28
C ALA A 195 22.25 3.35 -31.89
N ALA A 196 21.39 4.31 -32.27
CA ALA A 196 19.96 4.28 -32.00
C ALA A 196 19.24 3.14 -32.73
N TYR A 197 19.61 2.84 -33.99
CA TYR A 197 19.07 1.68 -34.71
C TYR A 197 19.48 0.37 -34.04
N ARG A 198 20.76 0.24 -33.67
CA ARG A 198 21.24 -0.93 -32.94
C ARG A 198 20.51 -1.08 -31.62
N GLN A 199 20.30 0.00 -30.87
CA GLN A 199 19.54 -0.03 -29.62
C GLN A 199 18.09 -0.50 -29.84
N LEU A 200 17.40 0.00 -30.89
CA LEU A 200 16.04 -0.45 -31.24
C LEU A 200 15.99 -1.97 -31.41
N VAL A 201 16.97 -2.56 -32.11
CA VAL A 201 17.09 -4.00 -32.33
C VAL A 201 17.93 -4.72 -31.27
N ALA A 202 18.11 -4.12 -30.09
CA ALA A 202 18.81 -4.66 -28.93
C ALA A 202 20.26 -5.12 -29.19
N HIS A 203 21.01 -4.25 -29.86
CA HIS A 203 22.43 -4.39 -30.18
C HIS A 203 22.76 -5.65 -30.99
N ARG A 204 21.78 -6.21 -31.70
CA ARG A 204 21.99 -7.31 -32.65
C ARG A 204 23.00 -6.88 -33.72
N ASP A 205 23.94 -7.76 -34.04
CA ASP A 205 24.86 -7.55 -35.15
C ASP A 205 24.11 -7.70 -36.49
N VAL A 206 23.83 -6.56 -37.13
CA VAL A 206 23.05 -6.47 -38.37
C VAL A 206 23.89 -6.14 -39.60
N LEU A 207 25.09 -5.57 -39.44
CA LEU A 207 25.90 -5.08 -40.55
C LEU A 207 26.31 -6.22 -41.50
N GLY A 208 26.22 -5.95 -42.80
CA GLY A 208 26.53 -6.92 -43.86
C GLY A 208 25.48 -8.01 -44.06
N LYS A 209 24.37 -8.00 -43.31
CA LYS A 209 23.29 -9.00 -43.42
C LYS A 209 22.08 -8.39 -44.15
N PRO A 210 21.36 -9.16 -44.99
CA PRO A 210 20.05 -8.74 -45.51
C PRO A 210 19.08 -8.46 -44.36
N VAL A 211 18.23 -7.42 -44.46
CA VAL A 211 17.26 -7.10 -43.39
C VAL A 211 16.41 -8.32 -43.00
N ARG A 212 16.02 -9.15 -43.98
CA ARG A 212 15.22 -10.37 -43.77
C ARG A 212 15.92 -11.43 -42.91
N ALA A 213 17.25 -11.51 -43.00
CA ALA A 213 18.05 -12.44 -42.21
C ALA A 213 18.42 -11.84 -40.84
N ALA A 214 18.62 -10.52 -40.80
CA ALA A 214 18.96 -9.79 -39.58
C ALA A 214 17.76 -9.67 -38.62
N LEU A 215 16.54 -9.51 -39.15
CA LEU A 215 15.30 -9.28 -38.39
C LEU A 215 14.17 -10.22 -38.85
N PRO A 216 14.33 -11.56 -38.75
CA PRO A 216 13.35 -12.53 -39.26
C PRO A 216 11.95 -12.38 -38.65
N GLU A 217 11.86 -11.87 -37.41
CA GLU A 217 10.59 -11.64 -36.72
C GLU A 217 9.71 -10.57 -37.39
N VAL A 218 10.30 -9.69 -38.20
CA VAL A 218 9.57 -8.63 -38.93
C VAL A 218 8.83 -9.20 -40.15
N ALA A 219 9.11 -10.45 -40.55
CA ALA A 219 8.43 -11.12 -41.65
C ALA A 219 6.90 -11.16 -41.42
N GLY A 220 6.14 -10.79 -42.45
CA GLY A 220 4.68 -10.76 -42.40
C GLY A 220 4.08 -9.52 -41.72
N GLN A 221 4.90 -8.58 -41.23
CA GLN A 221 4.44 -7.32 -40.64
C GLN A 221 4.36 -6.15 -41.65
N GLY A 222 4.71 -6.37 -42.92
CA GLY A 222 4.57 -5.40 -44.02
C GLY A 222 5.80 -4.52 -44.29
N PHE A 223 6.79 -4.50 -43.41
CA PHE A 223 7.97 -3.61 -43.55
C PHE A 223 8.91 -4.01 -44.69
N PHE A 224 9.01 -5.29 -45.01
CA PHE A 224 9.88 -5.76 -46.10
C PHE A 224 9.27 -5.45 -47.47
N GLU A 225 7.97 -5.60 -47.59
CA GLU A 225 7.20 -5.27 -48.79
C GLU A 225 7.31 -3.77 -49.11
N LEU A 226 7.29 -2.93 -48.07
CA LEU A 226 7.53 -1.48 -48.21
C LEU A 226 8.97 -1.18 -48.67
N LEU A 227 9.98 -1.88 -48.16
CA LEU A 227 11.36 -1.72 -48.64
C LEU A 227 11.51 -2.13 -50.11
N ASP A 228 10.92 -3.25 -50.50
CA ASP A 228 10.93 -3.72 -51.90
C ASP A 228 10.23 -2.72 -52.82
N GLU A 229 9.08 -2.18 -52.42
CA GLU A 229 8.34 -1.17 -53.18
C GLU A 229 9.15 0.11 -53.35
N VAL A 230 9.76 0.62 -52.27
CA VAL A 230 10.60 1.83 -52.31
C VAL A 230 11.79 1.64 -53.25
N PHE A 231 12.46 0.48 -53.21
CA PHE A 231 13.60 0.18 -54.07
C PHE A 231 13.19 0.03 -55.55
N ALA A 232 12.10 -0.68 -55.83
CA ALA A 232 11.63 -0.93 -57.19
C ALA A 232 11.03 0.32 -57.85
N THR A 233 10.28 1.13 -57.11
CA THR A 233 9.58 2.31 -57.64
C THR A 233 10.39 3.60 -57.52
N GLY A 234 11.33 3.65 -56.58
CA GLY A 234 12.08 4.85 -56.24
C GLY A 234 11.23 5.96 -55.63
N ARG A 235 10.09 5.64 -55.01
CA ARG A 235 9.24 6.56 -54.24
C ARG A 235 9.48 6.36 -52.74
N SER A 236 9.58 7.45 -51.98
CA SER A 236 9.74 7.39 -50.53
C SER A 236 8.45 6.96 -49.82
N HIS A 237 8.58 6.32 -48.67
CA HIS A 237 7.47 5.93 -47.81
C HIS A 237 7.65 6.51 -46.41
N THR A 238 6.58 7.03 -45.80
CA THR A 238 6.60 7.54 -44.42
C THR A 238 5.42 6.95 -43.65
N ALA A 239 5.68 6.46 -42.44
CA ALA A 239 4.66 5.95 -41.54
C ALA A 239 4.81 6.55 -40.14
N TYR A 240 3.69 6.74 -39.46
CA TYR A 240 3.62 7.29 -38.11
C TYR A 240 2.88 6.31 -37.19
N GLY A 241 3.45 6.03 -36.02
CA GLY A 241 2.90 5.10 -35.03
C GLY A 241 2.77 3.68 -35.58
N ALA A 242 3.63 3.26 -36.51
CA ALA A 242 3.57 1.95 -37.11
C ALA A 242 3.94 0.88 -36.08
N PRO A 243 3.03 -0.06 -35.74
CA PRO A 243 3.35 -1.10 -34.78
C PRO A 243 4.31 -2.12 -35.41
N VAL A 244 5.42 -2.38 -34.74
CA VAL A 244 6.36 -3.45 -35.09
C VAL A 244 6.57 -4.34 -33.87
N THR A 245 6.61 -5.63 -34.09
CA THR A 245 6.93 -6.63 -33.08
C THR A 245 8.37 -7.06 -33.28
N LEU A 246 9.24 -6.81 -32.28
CA LEU A 246 10.67 -7.06 -32.34
C LEU A 246 11.09 -8.06 -31.27
N LEU A 247 11.97 -9.00 -31.64
CA LEU A 247 12.52 -9.98 -30.72
C LEU A 247 13.86 -9.46 -30.19
N ARG A 248 13.79 -8.65 -29.13
CA ARG A 248 14.96 -7.94 -28.61
C ARG A 248 15.94 -8.85 -27.85
N VAL A 249 15.50 -10.03 -27.41
CA VAL A 249 16.36 -11.06 -26.79
C VAL A 249 16.05 -12.43 -27.41
N PRO A 250 17.06 -13.22 -27.86
CA PRO A 250 16.84 -14.57 -28.38
C PRO A 250 16.10 -15.46 -27.37
N GLY A 251 14.91 -15.95 -27.74
CA GLY A 251 14.07 -16.82 -26.88
C GLY A 251 13.12 -16.09 -25.93
N ALA A 252 13.12 -14.75 -25.89
CA ALA A 252 12.17 -13.97 -25.10
C ALA A 252 10.83 -13.74 -25.83
N VAL A 253 9.86 -13.17 -25.12
CA VAL A 253 8.57 -12.78 -25.73
C VAL A 253 8.81 -11.58 -26.66
N PRO A 254 8.33 -11.61 -27.92
CA PRO A 254 8.45 -10.47 -28.82
C PRO A 254 7.79 -9.21 -28.25
N GLU A 255 8.52 -8.09 -28.26
CA GLU A 255 8.05 -6.80 -27.76
C GLU A 255 7.36 -6.01 -28.87
N ARG A 256 6.19 -5.43 -28.58
CA ARG A 256 5.52 -4.50 -29.50
C ARG A 256 6.04 -3.08 -29.30
N ARG A 257 6.53 -2.46 -30.36
CA ARG A 257 7.03 -1.09 -30.45
C ARG A 257 6.23 -0.30 -31.48
N PHE A 258 6.26 1.03 -31.38
CA PHE A 258 5.61 1.94 -32.34
C PHE A 258 6.64 2.88 -32.94
N LEU A 259 6.78 2.86 -34.26
CA LEU A 259 7.81 3.60 -34.98
C LEU A 259 7.20 4.70 -35.85
N ASP A 260 7.78 5.90 -35.78
CA ASP A 260 7.67 6.91 -36.83
C ASP A 260 8.91 6.76 -37.71
N PHE A 261 8.74 6.49 -39.02
CA PHE A 261 9.89 6.26 -39.89
C PHE A 261 9.66 6.71 -41.33
N VAL A 262 10.77 6.95 -42.02
CA VAL A 262 10.85 7.21 -43.45
C VAL A 262 11.82 6.23 -44.12
N TYR A 263 11.39 5.66 -45.24
CA TYR A 263 12.23 4.95 -46.20
C TYR A 263 12.43 5.84 -47.43
N GLN A 264 13.68 6.19 -47.71
CA GLN A 264 14.05 7.10 -48.78
C GLN A 264 15.01 6.40 -49.76
N PRO A 265 14.71 6.34 -51.07
CA PRO A 265 15.56 5.66 -52.03
C PRO A 265 16.83 6.47 -52.30
N MET A 266 17.98 5.80 -52.24
CA MET A 266 19.27 6.38 -52.60
C MET A 266 19.57 6.10 -54.06
N ARG A 267 20.09 7.10 -54.77
CA ARG A 267 20.35 7.02 -56.22
C ARG A 267 21.81 7.30 -56.52
N ASP A 268 22.34 6.61 -57.52
CA ASP A 268 23.64 6.93 -58.11
C ASP A 268 23.57 8.14 -59.06
N ALA A 269 24.72 8.50 -59.62
CA ALA A 269 24.84 9.60 -60.59
C ALA A 269 24.05 9.37 -61.90
N ALA A 270 23.65 8.12 -62.19
CA ALA A 270 22.81 7.75 -63.33
C ALA A 270 21.31 7.75 -62.98
N GLY A 271 20.93 8.04 -61.73
CA GLY A 271 19.56 8.09 -61.24
C GLY A 271 18.95 6.73 -60.90
N THR A 272 19.74 5.65 -60.97
CA THR A 272 19.31 4.29 -60.61
C THR A 272 19.31 4.15 -59.10
N VAL A 273 18.29 3.50 -58.55
CA VAL A 273 18.19 3.26 -57.10
C VAL A 273 19.21 2.19 -56.71
N THR A 274 20.14 2.54 -55.84
CA THR A 274 21.22 1.66 -55.37
C THR A 274 20.97 1.10 -53.97
N GLY A 275 20.06 1.71 -53.22
CA GLY A 275 19.75 1.33 -51.84
C GLY A 275 18.61 2.15 -51.24
N VAL A 276 18.34 1.92 -49.95
CA VAL A 276 17.32 2.62 -49.17
C VAL A 276 17.93 3.18 -47.89
N PHE A 277 17.74 4.47 -47.68
CA PHE A 277 18.03 5.17 -46.43
C PHE A 277 16.82 5.07 -45.50
N VAL A 278 17.05 4.66 -44.26
CA VAL A 278 16.04 4.52 -43.21
C VAL A 278 16.35 5.53 -42.12
N ASP A 279 15.36 6.34 -41.75
CA ASP A 279 15.43 7.26 -40.61
C ASP A 279 14.11 7.21 -39.85
N GLY A 280 14.16 7.24 -38.52
CA GLY A 280 12.96 7.21 -37.70
C GLY A 280 13.21 7.29 -36.20
N SER A 281 12.13 7.36 -35.44
CA SER A 281 12.14 7.43 -33.98
C SER A 281 11.21 6.39 -33.36
N ASP A 282 11.63 5.77 -32.26
CA ASP A 282 10.76 4.95 -31.41
C ASP A 282 9.85 5.87 -30.58
N VAL A 283 8.54 5.84 -30.84
CA VAL A 283 7.53 6.66 -30.17
C VAL A 283 6.68 5.85 -29.19
N THR A 284 7.14 4.65 -28.82
CA THR A 284 6.42 3.73 -27.93
C THR A 284 6.07 4.37 -26.60
N GLU A 285 7.01 5.06 -25.93
CA GLU A 285 6.76 5.71 -24.63
C GLU A 285 5.70 6.82 -24.73
N ARG A 286 5.73 7.60 -25.82
CA ARG A 286 4.76 8.68 -26.06
C ARG A 286 3.34 8.15 -26.27
N ILE A 287 3.20 7.08 -27.06
CA ILE A 287 1.88 6.47 -27.36
C ILE A 287 1.33 5.72 -26.15
N THR A 288 2.18 4.97 -25.43
CA THR A 288 1.78 4.25 -24.21
C THR A 288 1.45 5.19 -23.06
N GLY A 289 2.18 6.31 -22.90
CA GLY A 289 1.90 7.34 -21.90
C GLY A 289 0.56 8.06 -22.11
N ASN A 290 0.23 8.44 -23.35
CA ASN A 290 -1.05 9.07 -23.65
C ASN A 290 -2.24 8.10 -23.46
N ALA A 291 -2.05 6.82 -23.79
CA ALA A 291 -3.06 5.79 -23.52
C ALA A 291 -3.27 5.61 -22.01
N ALA A 292 -2.18 5.60 -21.21
CA ALA A 292 -2.26 5.51 -19.75
C ALA A 292 -2.95 6.72 -19.11
N LEU A 293 -2.78 7.94 -19.65
CA LEU A 293 -3.48 9.14 -19.18
C LEU A 293 -4.98 9.07 -19.48
N ALA A 294 -5.36 8.69 -20.71
CA ALA A 294 -6.75 8.51 -21.10
C ALA A 294 -7.42 7.37 -20.30
N GLU A 295 -6.69 6.29 -20.05
CA GLU A 295 -7.14 5.20 -19.19
C GLU A 295 -7.29 5.65 -17.74
N SER A 296 -6.37 6.46 -17.21
CA SER A 296 -6.47 7.04 -15.87
C SER A 296 -7.68 7.99 -15.75
N GLU A 297 -7.95 8.81 -16.77
CA GLU A 297 -9.11 9.71 -16.80
C GLU A 297 -10.43 8.92 -16.87
N ALA A 298 -10.49 7.89 -17.72
CA ALA A 298 -11.64 6.99 -17.79
C ALA A 298 -11.84 6.23 -16.47
N ARG A 299 -10.76 5.73 -15.87
CA ARG A 299 -10.78 4.99 -14.59
C ARG A 299 -11.27 5.89 -13.44
N PHE A 300 -10.87 7.16 -13.42
CA PHE A 300 -11.41 8.15 -12.46
C PHE A 300 -12.92 8.36 -12.66
N ARG A 301 -13.38 8.57 -13.90
CA ARG A 301 -14.82 8.72 -14.18
C ARG A 301 -15.63 7.48 -13.81
N THR A 302 -15.12 6.28 -14.11
CA THR A 302 -15.77 5.01 -13.73
C THR A 302 -15.83 4.84 -12.22
N MET A 303 -14.73 5.09 -11.50
CA MET A 303 -14.74 5.06 -10.02
C MET A 303 -15.72 6.08 -9.44
N ALA A 304 -15.80 7.26 -10.04
CA ALA A 304 -16.72 8.30 -9.59
C ALA A 304 -18.19 7.90 -9.81
N ASP A 305 -18.53 7.37 -10.98
CA ASP A 305 -19.88 6.93 -11.33
C ASP A 305 -20.36 5.71 -10.51
N ASP A 306 -19.44 4.80 -10.18
CA ASP A 306 -19.78 3.58 -9.43
C ASP A 306 -19.88 3.81 -7.91
N ALA A 307 -19.46 4.98 -7.42
CA ALA A 307 -19.61 5.33 -6.01
C ALA A 307 -21.09 5.31 -5.58
N PRO A 308 -21.43 4.84 -4.36
CA PRO A 308 -22.79 4.81 -3.86
C PRO A 308 -23.31 6.18 -3.41
N VAL A 309 -22.56 7.25 -3.62
CA VAL A 309 -22.85 8.62 -3.20
C VAL A 309 -22.85 9.56 -4.40
N MET A 310 -23.60 10.66 -4.32
CA MET A 310 -23.53 11.71 -5.34
C MET A 310 -22.24 12.49 -5.12
N MET A 311 -21.42 12.65 -6.15
CA MET A 311 -20.14 13.37 -6.05
C MET A 311 -20.09 14.50 -7.04
N TRP A 312 -19.39 15.56 -6.65
CA TRP A 312 -19.24 16.74 -7.47
C TRP A 312 -17.86 17.39 -7.32
N VAL A 313 -17.42 18.07 -8.37
CA VAL A 313 -16.15 18.79 -8.44
C VAL A 313 -16.41 20.18 -9.01
N THR A 314 -15.82 21.21 -8.42
CA THR A 314 -15.84 22.57 -8.95
C THR A 314 -14.46 23.01 -9.42
N ASP A 315 -14.42 24.10 -10.19
CA ASP A 315 -13.19 24.86 -10.42
C ASP A 315 -12.90 25.87 -9.30
N SER A 316 -11.84 26.65 -9.52
CA SER A 316 -11.37 27.71 -8.63
C SER A 316 -12.38 28.84 -8.41
N ASP A 317 -13.33 29.04 -9.34
CA ASP A 317 -14.38 30.05 -9.22
C ASP A 317 -15.62 29.49 -8.49
N GLY A 318 -15.62 28.20 -8.17
CA GLY A 318 -16.71 27.50 -7.49
C GLY A 318 -17.81 27.04 -8.45
N ALA A 319 -17.58 27.06 -9.76
CA ALA A 319 -18.53 26.53 -10.73
C ALA A 319 -18.39 25.00 -10.80
N CYS A 320 -19.51 24.28 -10.69
CA CYS A 320 -19.51 22.83 -10.77
C CYS A 320 -19.09 22.38 -12.18
N GLN A 321 -17.98 21.65 -12.28
CA GLN A 321 -17.44 21.12 -13.53
C GLN A 321 -17.83 19.67 -13.79
N HIS A 322 -18.13 18.92 -12.73
CA HIS A 322 -18.47 17.52 -12.87
C HIS A 322 -19.38 17.09 -11.73
N LEU A 323 -20.42 16.33 -12.07
CA LEU A 323 -21.21 15.53 -11.14
C LEU A 323 -21.21 14.09 -11.66
N ASN A 324 -21.15 13.12 -10.75
CA ASN A 324 -21.21 11.71 -11.14
C ASN A 324 -22.63 11.25 -11.49
N ARG A 325 -22.76 10.08 -12.11
CA ARG A 325 -24.05 9.49 -12.54
C ARG A 325 -25.13 9.51 -11.47
N ARG A 326 -24.77 9.24 -10.21
CA ARG A 326 -25.70 9.20 -9.07
C ARG A 326 -26.48 10.50 -8.90
N TRP A 327 -25.86 11.66 -9.13
CA TRP A 327 -26.55 12.95 -9.02
C TRP A 327 -27.71 13.04 -10.00
N TYR A 328 -27.47 12.67 -11.26
CA TYR A 328 -28.47 12.72 -12.33
C TYR A 328 -29.59 11.71 -12.11
N GLU A 329 -29.24 10.49 -11.66
CA GLU A 329 -30.23 9.46 -11.28
C GLU A 329 -31.11 9.91 -10.11
N PHE A 330 -30.53 10.60 -9.13
CA PHE A 330 -31.24 11.06 -7.95
C PHE A 330 -32.15 12.25 -8.27
N THR A 331 -31.61 13.31 -8.87
CA THR A 331 -32.30 14.60 -9.08
C THR A 331 -33.15 14.66 -10.34
N GLY A 332 -32.81 13.85 -11.35
CA GLY A 332 -33.37 13.91 -12.69
C GLY A 332 -32.87 15.07 -13.56
N GLN A 333 -31.88 15.84 -13.10
CA GLN A 333 -31.25 16.87 -13.94
C GLN A 333 -30.42 16.24 -15.06
N THR A 334 -30.33 16.92 -16.19
CA THR A 334 -29.31 16.64 -17.21
C THR A 334 -27.97 17.29 -16.85
N GLU A 335 -26.88 16.84 -17.46
CA GLU A 335 -25.55 17.44 -17.27
C GLU A 335 -25.55 18.95 -17.56
N ALA A 336 -26.19 19.37 -18.65
CA ALA A 336 -26.29 20.77 -19.02
C ALA A 336 -27.09 21.63 -18.00
N GLU A 337 -28.04 21.02 -17.28
CA GLU A 337 -28.85 21.71 -16.27
C GLU A 337 -28.16 21.77 -14.90
N ALA A 338 -27.25 20.85 -14.58
CA ALA A 338 -26.66 20.74 -13.25
C ALA A 338 -25.28 21.43 -13.12
N LEU A 339 -24.53 21.55 -14.22
CA LEU A 339 -23.20 22.17 -14.22
C LEU A 339 -23.25 23.68 -13.89
N GLY A 340 -22.09 24.23 -13.51
CA GLY A 340 -21.96 25.60 -13.03
C GLY A 340 -22.67 25.79 -11.69
N LEU A 341 -23.68 26.66 -11.65
CA LEU A 341 -24.56 26.88 -10.49
C LEU A 341 -25.93 26.20 -10.64
N GLY A 342 -26.13 25.41 -11.70
CA GLY A 342 -27.41 24.78 -12.03
C GLY A 342 -27.90 23.73 -11.01
N TRP A 343 -26.99 23.17 -10.21
CA TRP A 343 -27.31 22.28 -9.09
C TRP A 343 -28.24 22.92 -8.04
N LEU A 344 -28.22 24.26 -7.89
CA LEU A 344 -29.12 24.98 -6.97
C LEU A 344 -30.59 24.81 -7.34
N GLU A 345 -30.91 24.49 -8.61
CA GLU A 345 -32.29 24.25 -9.03
C GLU A 345 -32.87 22.93 -8.49
N ALA A 346 -32.01 21.99 -8.08
CA ALA A 346 -32.44 20.78 -7.40
C ALA A 346 -32.66 20.99 -5.89
N VAL A 347 -32.18 22.10 -5.32
CA VAL A 347 -32.37 22.44 -3.89
C VAL A 347 -33.78 22.97 -3.65
N HIS A 348 -34.37 22.64 -2.51
CA HIS A 348 -35.69 23.15 -2.09
C HIS A 348 -35.69 24.69 -2.08
N PRO A 349 -36.76 25.36 -2.59
CA PRO A 349 -36.81 26.82 -2.70
C PRO A 349 -36.43 27.58 -1.42
N ASP A 350 -36.92 27.14 -0.26
CA ASP A 350 -36.58 27.73 1.05
C ASP A 350 -35.10 27.58 1.43
N ASP A 351 -34.42 26.57 0.89
CA ASP A 351 -33.04 26.23 1.26
C ASP A 351 -31.99 26.83 0.31
N ARG A 352 -32.39 27.23 -0.90
CA ARG A 352 -31.49 27.70 -1.98
C ARG A 352 -30.61 28.89 -1.58
N SER A 353 -31.18 29.86 -0.88
CA SER A 353 -30.50 31.12 -0.56
C SER A 353 -29.36 30.89 0.42
N TRP A 354 -29.64 30.26 1.57
CA TRP A 354 -28.66 30.06 2.62
C TRP A 354 -27.61 28.99 2.26
N SER A 355 -28.01 27.94 1.53
CA SER A 355 -27.07 26.89 1.06
C SER A 355 -26.06 27.45 0.06
N GLY A 356 -26.52 28.24 -0.92
CA GLY A 356 -25.64 28.94 -1.86
C GLY A 356 -24.70 29.95 -1.19
N GLU A 357 -25.19 30.73 -0.22
CA GLU A 357 -24.34 31.65 0.54
C GLU A 357 -23.27 30.93 1.39
N THR A 358 -23.62 29.77 1.95
CA THR A 358 -22.70 28.97 2.76
C THR A 358 -21.57 28.42 1.90
N PHE A 359 -21.91 27.90 0.72
CA PHE A 359 -20.94 27.47 -0.30
C PHE A 359 -20.00 28.62 -0.72
N LEU A 360 -20.55 29.79 -1.05
CA LEU A 360 -19.74 30.95 -1.47
C LEU A 360 -18.81 31.45 -0.36
N ARG A 361 -19.26 31.44 0.90
CA ARG A 361 -18.40 31.80 2.06
C ARG A 361 -17.26 30.81 2.25
N ALA A 362 -17.54 29.50 2.12
CA ALA A 362 -16.50 28.48 2.16
C ALA A 362 -15.51 28.67 1.02
N ASN A 363 -15.99 28.94 -0.20
CA ASN A 363 -15.14 29.21 -1.37
C ASN A 363 -14.20 30.42 -1.15
N ALA A 364 -14.72 31.52 -0.59
CA ALA A 364 -13.91 32.70 -0.27
C ALA A 364 -12.83 32.44 0.78
N ARG A 365 -13.09 31.55 1.74
CA ARG A 365 -12.15 31.20 2.82
C ARG A 365 -11.22 30.04 2.46
N ARG A 366 -11.54 29.27 1.42
CA ARG A 366 -10.83 28.06 0.99
C ARG A 366 -10.78 27.00 2.09
N GLU A 367 -11.91 26.82 2.78
CA GLU A 367 -12.10 25.90 3.90
C GLU A 367 -13.15 24.85 3.54
N GLY A 368 -13.03 23.64 4.10
CA GLY A 368 -14.08 22.62 3.95
C GLY A 368 -15.41 23.06 4.57
N PHE A 369 -16.50 22.54 4.05
CA PHE A 369 -17.84 22.80 4.59
C PHE A 369 -18.68 21.52 4.67
N SER A 370 -19.69 21.55 5.55
CA SER A 370 -20.73 20.52 5.64
C SER A 370 -22.07 21.19 5.92
N LEU A 371 -23.11 20.86 5.16
CA LEU A 371 -24.44 21.43 5.33
C LEU A 371 -25.56 20.43 4.97
N GLU A 372 -26.67 20.47 5.71
CA GLU A 372 -27.86 19.63 5.48
C GLU A 372 -28.98 20.46 4.83
N TYR A 373 -29.48 20.04 3.68
CA TYR A 373 -30.55 20.73 2.96
C TYR A 373 -31.47 19.75 2.26
N ARG A 374 -32.64 20.23 1.83
CA ARG A 374 -33.59 19.40 1.08
C ARG A 374 -33.25 19.40 -0.40
N LEU A 375 -32.99 18.23 -0.94
CA LEU A 375 -32.69 17.99 -2.34
C LEU A 375 -33.86 17.28 -3.02
N ARG A 376 -34.26 17.78 -4.18
CA ARG A 376 -35.37 17.24 -4.98
C ARG A 376 -34.94 15.97 -5.69
N ARG A 377 -35.74 14.91 -5.57
CA ARG A 377 -35.61 13.68 -6.35
C ARG A 377 -36.28 13.79 -7.73
N LEU A 378 -35.98 12.83 -8.60
CA LEU A 378 -36.59 12.67 -9.92
C LEU A 378 -38.13 12.60 -9.86
N ASP A 379 -38.70 12.02 -8.80
CA ASP A 379 -40.15 11.93 -8.56
C ASP A 379 -40.78 13.23 -8.03
N GLY A 380 -39.97 14.28 -7.82
CA GLY A 380 -40.40 15.57 -7.30
C GLY A 380 -40.47 15.64 -5.77
N VAL A 381 -40.22 14.55 -5.05
CA VAL A 381 -40.18 14.54 -3.59
C VAL A 381 -38.87 15.13 -3.11
N TYR A 382 -38.93 15.98 -2.09
CA TYR A 382 -37.73 16.50 -1.43
C TYR A 382 -37.31 15.58 -0.30
N ARG A 383 -36.02 15.25 -0.26
CA ARG A 383 -35.40 14.49 0.82
C ARG A 383 -34.28 15.28 1.47
N TRP A 384 -34.05 15.02 2.75
CA TRP A 384 -32.87 15.56 3.43
C TRP A 384 -31.60 14.95 2.87
N ALA A 385 -30.66 15.80 2.48
CA ALA A 385 -29.34 15.42 2.04
C ALA A 385 -28.28 16.20 2.82
N ILE A 386 -27.15 15.56 3.07
CA ILE A 386 -25.95 16.22 3.61
C ILE A 386 -24.92 16.38 2.49
N ASP A 387 -24.42 17.58 2.30
CA ASP A 387 -23.32 17.89 1.39
C ASP A 387 -22.07 18.23 2.19
N THR A 388 -20.97 17.58 1.87
CA THR A 388 -19.68 17.78 2.52
C THR A 388 -18.59 17.89 1.47
N ALA A 389 -17.76 18.94 1.55
CA ALA A 389 -16.74 19.20 0.55
C ALA A 389 -15.45 19.73 1.16
N SER A 390 -14.34 19.44 0.47
CA SER A 390 -12.99 19.90 0.82
C SER A 390 -12.32 20.63 -0.35
N PRO A 391 -11.50 21.66 -0.07
CA PRO A 391 -10.76 22.40 -1.10
C PRO A 391 -9.62 21.54 -1.67
N ARG A 392 -9.39 21.69 -2.98
CA ARG A 392 -8.31 21.05 -3.74
C ARG A 392 -7.23 22.08 -4.06
N PHE A 393 -5.98 21.69 -3.92
CA PHE A 393 -4.82 22.52 -4.25
C PHE A 393 -3.84 21.76 -5.14
N ALA A 394 -3.17 22.46 -6.05
CA ALA A 394 -2.06 21.90 -6.82
C ALA A 394 -0.78 21.84 -5.97
N ALA A 395 0.26 21.17 -6.50
CA ALA A 395 1.55 21.02 -5.82
C ALA A 395 2.27 22.36 -5.52
N ASP A 396 1.94 23.42 -6.25
CA ASP A 396 2.46 24.78 -6.05
C ASP A 396 1.62 25.61 -5.05
N GLY A 397 0.56 25.02 -4.48
CA GLY A 397 -0.36 25.69 -3.56
C GLY A 397 -1.47 26.50 -4.24
N SER A 398 -1.59 26.47 -5.57
CA SER A 398 -2.71 27.10 -6.28
C SER A 398 -4.04 26.40 -5.98
N PHE A 399 -5.10 27.18 -5.76
CA PHE A 399 -6.44 26.67 -5.45
C PHE A 399 -7.12 26.18 -6.73
N LEU A 400 -7.55 24.91 -6.74
CA LEU A 400 -8.12 24.23 -7.91
C LEU A 400 -9.65 24.08 -7.86
N GLY A 401 -10.30 24.49 -6.76
CA GLY A 401 -11.74 24.29 -6.53
C GLY A 401 -12.04 23.29 -5.43
N TYR A 402 -13.25 22.74 -5.39
CA TYR A 402 -13.70 21.79 -4.37
C TYR A 402 -13.96 20.41 -4.96
N ILE A 403 -13.86 19.40 -4.11
CA ILE A 403 -14.47 18.08 -4.32
C ILE A 403 -15.36 17.77 -3.12
N GLY A 404 -16.56 17.31 -3.40
CA GLY A 404 -17.56 17.03 -2.37
C GLY A 404 -18.47 15.88 -2.71
N SER A 405 -19.24 15.47 -1.71
CA SER A 405 -20.22 14.41 -1.83
C SER A 405 -21.53 14.80 -1.16
N VAL A 406 -22.64 14.44 -1.79
CA VAL A 406 -24.00 14.59 -1.28
C VAL A 406 -24.58 13.20 -0.98
N VAL A 407 -25.09 13.03 0.24
CA VAL A 407 -25.65 11.76 0.74
C VAL A 407 -27.09 11.98 1.20
N ASP A 408 -28.02 11.12 0.77
CA ASP A 408 -29.40 11.09 1.27
C ASP A 408 -29.41 10.61 2.75
N ILE A 409 -29.98 11.40 3.65
CA ILE A 409 -30.02 11.16 5.10
C ILE A 409 -31.46 11.02 5.63
N GLU A 410 -32.46 10.88 4.77
CA GLU A 410 -33.87 10.76 5.18
C GLU A 410 -34.09 9.56 6.11
N GLU A 411 -33.50 8.42 5.78
CA GLU A 411 -33.61 7.18 6.58
C GLU A 411 -32.93 7.29 7.94
N ARG A 412 -31.79 8.00 8.02
CA ARG A 412 -31.10 8.28 9.28
C ARG A 412 -32.00 9.12 10.20
N ARG A 413 -32.58 10.20 9.67
CA ARG A 413 -33.51 11.05 10.45
C ARG A 413 -34.77 10.30 10.88
N ALA A 414 -35.32 9.46 10.02
CA ALA A 414 -36.50 8.65 10.35
C ALA A 414 -36.21 7.66 11.50
N ALA A 415 -35.03 7.05 11.52
CA ALA A 415 -34.61 6.14 12.59
C ALA A 415 -34.40 6.86 13.93
N GLU A 416 -33.78 8.05 13.91
CA GLU A 416 -33.61 8.89 15.12
C GLU A 416 -34.98 9.31 15.69
N LEU A 417 -35.93 9.68 14.82
CA LEU A 417 -37.28 10.05 15.25
C LEU A 417 -38.06 8.84 15.82
N ALA A 418 -37.93 7.67 15.21
CA ALA A 418 -38.57 6.44 15.68
C ALA A 418 -38.01 5.97 17.04
N LEU A 419 -36.70 6.15 17.26
CA LEU A 419 -36.08 5.87 18.55
C LEU A 419 -36.64 6.79 19.64
N ALA A 420 -36.73 8.10 19.36
CA ALA A 420 -37.33 9.05 20.28
C ALA A 420 -38.80 8.72 20.59
N GLU A 421 -39.58 8.27 19.59
CA GLU A 421 -40.96 7.83 19.79
C GLU A 421 -41.06 6.54 20.64
N SER A 422 -40.12 5.60 20.47
CA SER A 422 -40.06 4.37 21.27
C SER A 422 -39.68 4.65 22.73
N GLU A 423 -38.74 5.56 22.98
CA GLU A 423 -38.37 6.00 24.33
C GLU A 423 -39.55 6.67 25.04
N GLU A 424 -40.25 7.57 24.35
CA GLU A 424 -41.44 8.23 24.89
C GLU A 424 -42.58 7.24 25.16
N ARG A 425 -42.76 6.23 24.29
CA ARG A 425 -43.74 5.16 24.48
C ARG A 425 -43.44 4.31 25.72
N LEU A 426 -42.16 4.00 25.96
CA LEU A 426 -41.73 3.27 27.17
C LEU A 426 -41.96 4.10 28.43
N ARG A 427 -41.66 5.40 28.39
CA ARG A 427 -41.92 6.35 29.49
C ARG A 427 -43.41 6.40 29.83
N LEU A 428 -44.27 6.57 28.83
CA LEU A 428 -45.73 6.61 28.98
C LEU A 428 -46.32 5.28 29.49
N ALA A 429 -45.76 4.14 29.09
CA ALA A 429 -46.21 2.82 29.57
C ALA A 429 -45.91 2.60 31.06
N VAL A 430 -44.72 3.02 31.53
CA VAL A 430 -44.35 2.98 32.96
C VAL A 430 -45.19 3.96 33.78
N GLU A 431 -45.45 5.16 33.25
CA GLU A 431 -46.32 6.15 33.91
C GLU A 431 -47.79 5.68 34.02
N SER A 432 -48.33 5.08 32.94
CA SER A 432 -49.74 4.64 32.87
C SER A 432 -50.03 3.35 33.64
N GLY A 433 -49.04 2.45 33.77
CA GLY A 433 -49.20 1.20 34.54
C GLY A 433 -49.16 1.37 36.06
N GLU A 434 -48.98 2.60 36.54
CA GLU A 434 -48.81 2.93 37.95
C GLU A 434 -47.68 2.17 38.68
N ILE A 435 -46.67 1.70 37.93
CA ILE A 435 -45.58 0.87 38.43
C ILE A 435 -44.44 1.75 38.95
N GLY A 436 -44.00 1.51 40.18
CA GLY A 436 -42.74 2.07 40.70
C GLY A 436 -41.59 1.08 40.50
N LEU A 437 -40.48 1.51 39.90
CA LEU A 437 -39.26 0.70 39.78
C LEU A 437 -38.31 1.03 40.92
N TRP A 438 -37.92 0.03 41.71
CA TRP A 438 -36.93 0.18 42.78
C TRP A 438 -35.64 -0.55 42.43
N ASP A 439 -34.56 -0.08 43.03
CA ASP A 439 -33.23 -0.52 42.69
C ASP A 439 -32.28 -0.33 43.87
N PHE A 440 -31.61 -1.40 44.26
CA PHE A 440 -30.78 -1.47 45.46
C PHE A 440 -29.38 -1.93 45.09
N ASP A 441 -28.36 -1.19 45.54
CA ASP A 441 -26.96 -1.60 45.43
C ASP A 441 -26.48 -2.15 46.78
N PRO A 442 -26.30 -3.48 46.93
CA PRO A 442 -25.84 -4.08 48.18
C PRO A 442 -24.40 -3.69 48.55
N GLY A 443 -23.56 -3.31 47.58
CA GLY A 443 -22.17 -2.93 47.81
C GLY A 443 -22.02 -1.51 48.33
N ALA A 444 -22.85 -0.59 47.83
CA ALA A 444 -22.91 0.79 48.31
C ALA A 444 -23.88 1.00 49.49
N GLY A 445 -24.81 0.05 49.72
CA GLY A 445 -25.89 0.19 50.68
C GLY A 445 -26.95 1.23 50.28
N THR A 446 -26.96 1.64 49.00
CA THR A 446 -27.84 2.69 48.50
C THR A 446 -29.11 2.11 47.91
N LEU A 447 -30.25 2.62 48.37
CA LEU A 447 -31.57 2.28 47.86
C LEU A 447 -32.11 3.44 47.02
N PHE A 448 -32.56 3.15 45.81
CA PHE A 448 -33.24 4.11 44.96
C PHE A 448 -34.73 3.78 44.87
N TRP A 449 -35.54 4.73 45.32
CA TRP A 449 -36.99 4.73 45.13
C TRP A 449 -37.42 5.99 44.39
N PRO A 450 -38.20 5.88 43.29
CA PRO A 450 -38.85 7.02 42.68
C PRO A 450 -39.97 7.56 43.60
N PRO A 451 -40.43 8.81 43.42
CA PRO A 451 -41.46 9.45 44.24
C PRO A 451 -42.70 8.59 44.49
N ARG A 452 -43.09 7.78 43.51
CA ARG A 452 -44.24 6.87 43.60
C ARG A 452 -44.06 5.79 44.67
N ILE A 453 -42.88 5.16 44.75
CA ILE A 453 -42.61 4.18 45.81
C ILE A 453 -42.53 4.88 47.16
N LYS A 454 -41.89 6.07 47.22
CA LYS A 454 -41.88 6.89 48.45
C LYS A 454 -43.30 7.17 48.96
N ALA A 455 -44.24 7.48 48.06
CA ALA A 455 -45.65 7.69 48.42
C ALA A 455 -46.33 6.44 49.01
N MET A 456 -46.01 5.23 48.55
CA MET A 456 -46.52 3.98 49.13
C MET A 456 -46.08 3.78 50.60
N PHE A 457 -44.97 4.42 51.00
CA PHE A 457 -44.44 4.42 52.36
C PHE A 457 -44.75 5.74 53.12
N GLY A 458 -45.56 6.62 52.53
CA GLY A 458 -45.90 7.92 53.11
C GLY A 458 -44.69 8.85 53.29
N LEU A 459 -43.71 8.78 52.38
CA LEU A 459 -42.51 9.62 52.37
C LEU A 459 -42.62 10.74 51.31
N PRO A 460 -42.00 11.92 51.55
CA PRO A 460 -41.97 12.98 50.56
C PRO A 460 -41.14 12.59 49.31
N PRO A 461 -41.45 13.15 48.12
CA PRO A 461 -40.76 12.86 46.85
C PRO A 461 -39.24 13.01 46.91
N ASP A 462 -38.76 14.01 47.66
CA ASP A 462 -37.35 14.38 47.75
C ASP A 462 -36.64 13.76 48.96
N ALA A 463 -37.31 12.91 49.73
CA ALA A 463 -36.70 12.25 50.89
C ALA A 463 -35.62 11.26 50.45
N ASP A 464 -34.45 11.29 51.09
CA ASP A 464 -33.50 10.20 50.98
C ASP A 464 -34.11 8.93 51.59
N VAL A 465 -33.76 7.78 51.02
CA VAL A 465 -34.30 6.49 51.45
C VAL A 465 -33.16 5.53 51.77
N THR A 466 -33.31 4.80 52.87
CA THR A 466 -32.38 3.78 53.31
C THR A 466 -33.08 2.43 53.41
N LEU A 467 -32.29 1.36 53.59
CA LEU A 467 -32.87 0.04 53.83
C LEU A 467 -33.63 -0.04 55.18
N ASP A 468 -33.24 0.79 56.14
CA ASP A 468 -33.95 0.91 57.42
C ASP A 468 -35.33 1.57 57.23
N ASP A 469 -35.45 2.56 56.34
CA ASP A 469 -36.75 3.15 55.99
C ASP A 469 -37.71 2.14 55.37
N PHE A 470 -37.18 1.21 54.57
CA PHE A 470 -37.95 0.07 54.07
C PHE A 470 -38.44 -0.83 55.20
N ALA A 471 -37.56 -1.26 56.11
CA ALA A 471 -37.94 -2.14 57.21
C ALA A 471 -38.92 -1.49 58.19
N ASP A 472 -38.69 -0.22 58.54
CA ASP A 472 -39.52 0.57 59.47
C ASP A 472 -40.92 0.84 58.92
N GLY A 473 -41.03 1.06 57.61
CA GLY A 473 -42.31 1.36 56.95
C GLY A 473 -43.20 0.14 56.71
N LEU A 474 -42.71 -1.08 56.98
CA LEU A 474 -43.53 -2.30 56.94
C LEU A 474 -44.43 -2.41 58.17
N HIS A 475 -45.66 -2.89 57.96
CA HIS A 475 -46.60 -3.22 59.03
C HIS A 475 -45.99 -4.29 59.96
N PRO A 476 -46.18 -4.20 61.30
CA PRO A 476 -45.57 -5.11 62.28
C PRO A 476 -45.75 -6.59 61.96
N ASP A 477 -46.95 -7.00 61.55
CA ASP A 477 -47.28 -8.38 61.19
C ASP A 477 -46.55 -8.91 59.95
N ASP A 478 -46.19 -8.02 59.01
CA ASP A 478 -45.58 -8.40 57.72
C ASP A 478 -44.06 -8.26 57.74
N ARG A 479 -43.52 -7.44 58.64
CA ARG A 479 -42.11 -7.03 58.68
C ARG A 479 -41.12 -8.20 58.65
N ALA A 480 -41.31 -9.20 59.51
CA ALA A 480 -40.38 -10.33 59.62
C ALA A 480 -40.34 -11.20 58.35
N ARG A 481 -41.51 -11.43 57.74
CA ARG A 481 -41.64 -12.22 56.50
C ARG A 481 -41.01 -11.49 55.31
N VAL A 482 -41.38 -10.22 55.13
CA VAL A 482 -40.99 -9.44 53.94
C VAL A 482 -39.50 -9.13 53.92
N THR A 483 -38.92 -8.80 55.07
CA THR A 483 -37.46 -8.58 55.17
C THR A 483 -36.66 -9.85 54.91
N ALA A 484 -37.14 -11.01 55.38
CA ALA A 484 -36.50 -12.31 55.10
C ALA A 484 -36.56 -12.67 53.61
N ALA A 485 -37.71 -12.44 52.95
CA ALA A 485 -37.86 -12.68 51.52
C ALA A 485 -36.96 -11.77 50.68
N PHE A 486 -36.86 -10.48 51.04
CA PHE A 486 -35.96 -9.54 50.38
C PHE A 486 -34.48 -9.96 50.54
N ALA A 487 -34.08 -10.39 51.75
CA ALA A 487 -32.73 -10.90 51.99
C ALA A 487 -32.42 -12.18 51.17
N ALA A 488 -33.37 -13.11 51.07
CA ALA A 488 -33.22 -14.35 50.31
C ALA A 488 -33.07 -14.10 48.79
N ALA A 489 -33.63 -13.00 48.27
CA ALA A 489 -33.50 -12.62 46.86
C ALA A 489 -32.10 -12.07 46.51
N LEU A 490 -31.43 -11.48 47.49
CA LEU A 490 -30.07 -10.92 47.35
C LEU A 490 -28.97 -11.92 47.74
N ASP A 491 -29.33 -13.03 48.40
CA ASP A 491 -28.40 -14.08 48.80
C ASP A 491 -27.86 -14.85 47.57
N PRO A 492 -26.53 -14.85 47.35
CA PRO A 492 -25.86 -15.66 46.32
C PRO A 492 -26.22 -17.13 46.29
N GLY A 493 -26.52 -17.74 47.45
CA GLY A 493 -26.84 -19.16 47.57
C GLY A 493 -28.30 -19.48 47.28
N THR A 494 -29.22 -18.58 47.64
CA THR A 494 -30.66 -18.80 47.51
C THR A 494 -31.24 -18.22 46.22
N ARG A 495 -30.85 -16.98 45.86
CA ARG A 495 -31.27 -16.24 44.65
C ARG A 495 -32.77 -16.30 44.39
N ALA A 496 -33.57 -16.23 45.46
CA ALA A 496 -35.02 -16.34 45.34
C ALA A 496 -35.58 -15.19 44.48
N PHE A 497 -36.66 -15.47 43.77
CA PHE A 497 -37.46 -14.40 43.18
C PHE A 497 -38.25 -13.73 44.30
N TYR A 498 -38.11 -12.42 44.45
CA TYR A 498 -38.91 -11.65 45.40
C TYR A 498 -40.29 -11.43 44.80
N ASP A 499 -41.34 -11.93 45.45
CA ASP A 499 -42.73 -11.75 45.05
C ASP A 499 -43.60 -11.75 46.31
N GLU A 500 -43.82 -10.56 46.85
CA GLU A 500 -44.46 -10.41 48.16
C GLU A 500 -45.60 -9.38 48.10
N GLU A 501 -46.71 -9.72 48.75
CA GLU A 501 -47.78 -8.78 49.10
C GLU A 501 -47.69 -8.45 50.59
N PHE A 502 -47.65 -7.17 50.92
CA PHE A 502 -47.47 -6.73 52.30
C PHE A 502 -48.10 -5.37 52.55
N ARG A 503 -48.35 -5.09 53.83
CA ARG A 503 -48.85 -3.80 54.27
C ARG A 503 -47.69 -2.88 54.61
N THR A 504 -47.78 -1.65 54.15
CA THR A 504 -46.96 -0.53 54.62
C THR A 504 -47.77 0.35 55.56
N ILE A 505 -47.10 1.02 56.48
CA ILE A 505 -47.67 2.07 57.33
C ILE A 505 -46.95 3.36 56.97
N GLY A 506 -47.69 4.33 56.44
CA GLY A 506 -47.08 5.57 55.99
C GLY A 506 -46.44 6.34 57.15
N ARG A 507 -45.17 6.76 57.00
CA ARG A 507 -44.44 7.42 58.10
C ARG A 507 -44.99 8.79 58.46
N THR A 508 -45.54 9.52 57.48
CA THR A 508 -46.10 10.87 57.70
C THR A 508 -47.60 10.88 57.94
N ASP A 509 -48.34 9.94 57.34
CA ASP A 509 -49.82 9.92 57.36
C ASP A 509 -50.44 8.77 58.18
N GLY A 510 -49.63 7.80 58.61
CA GLY A 510 -50.09 6.63 59.37
C GLY A 510 -51.03 5.70 58.60
N ALA A 511 -51.27 5.93 57.31
CA ALA A 511 -52.22 5.15 56.53
C ALA A 511 -51.64 3.77 56.19
N VAL A 512 -52.48 2.74 56.33
CA VAL A 512 -52.12 1.38 55.92
C VAL A 512 -52.41 1.22 54.42
N ARG A 513 -51.39 0.83 53.65
CA ARG A 513 -51.50 0.53 52.23
C ARG A 513 -51.04 -0.88 51.95
N TRP A 514 -51.67 -1.56 51.01
CA TRP A 514 -51.18 -2.83 50.52
C TRP A 514 -50.30 -2.61 49.30
N VAL A 515 -49.11 -3.19 49.31
CA VAL A 515 -48.13 -3.12 48.23
C VAL A 515 -47.83 -4.54 47.76
N ALA A 516 -47.82 -4.75 46.44
CA ALA A 516 -47.24 -5.93 45.83
C ALA A 516 -45.91 -5.53 45.20
N ALA A 517 -44.84 -6.22 45.57
CA ALA A 517 -43.52 -5.95 45.02
C ALA A 517 -42.90 -7.23 44.48
N LYS A 518 -42.30 -7.11 43.28
CA LYS A 518 -41.59 -8.18 42.61
C LYS A 518 -40.16 -7.77 42.31
N GLY A 519 -39.19 -8.66 42.41
CA GLY A 519 -37.81 -8.33 42.10
C GLY A 519 -36.86 -9.51 42.12
N ARG A 520 -35.60 -9.25 41.76
CA ARG A 520 -34.53 -10.25 41.78
C ARG A 520 -33.18 -9.63 42.03
N GLY A 521 -32.26 -10.42 42.58
CA GLY A 521 -30.84 -10.12 42.55
C GLY A 521 -30.25 -10.29 41.14
N VAL A 522 -29.36 -9.38 40.76
CA VAL A 522 -28.49 -9.42 39.59
C VAL A 522 -27.08 -9.68 40.09
N PHE A 523 -26.51 -10.82 39.70
CA PHE A 523 -25.26 -11.32 40.24
C PHE A 523 -24.11 -11.14 39.25
N ASP A 524 -22.90 -10.89 39.75
CA ASP A 524 -21.67 -10.89 38.95
C ASP A 524 -21.19 -12.32 38.65
N ALA A 525 -20.11 -12.44 37.86
CA ALA A 525 -19.53 -13.72 37.45
C ALA A 525 -19.02 -14.56 38.64
N GLU A 526 -18.69 -13.93 39.78
CA GLU A 526 -18.28 -14.59 41.02
C GLU A 526 -19.47 -14.93 41.93
N GLY A 527 -20.70 -14.67 41.46
CA GLY A 527 -21.93 -15.00 42.14
C GLY A 527 -22.33 -14.03 43.25
N ARG A 528 -21.70 -12.86 43.38
CA ARG A 528 -22.11 -11.82 44.34
C ARG A 528 -23.24 -10.98 43.78
N CYS A 529 -24.22 -10.64 44.60
CA CYS A 529 -25.31 -9.77 44.16
C CYS A 529 -24.79 -8.33 43.96
N ARG A 530 -24.79 -7.87 42.71
CA ARG A 530 -24.39 -6.51 42.33
C ARG A 530 -25.55 -5.52 42.48
N ARG A 531 -26.77 -5.93 42.16
CA ARG A 531 -27.98 -5.10 42.29
C ARG A 531 -29.21 -5.93 42.62
N GLY A 532 -30.10 -5.41 43.45
CA GLY A 532 -31.48 -5.89 43.55
C GLY A 532 -32.39 -4.96 42.76
N VAL A 533 -33.06 -5.45 41.73
CA VAL A 533 -33.96 -4.64 40.90
C VAL A 533 -35.36 -5.22 40.91
N GLY A 534 -36.36 -4.35 40.89
CA GLY A 534 -37.74 -4.80 40.86
C GLY A 534 -38.77 -3.69 40.66
N SER A 535 -40.02 -4.10 40.74
CA SER A 535 -41.19 -3.24 40.68
C SER A 535 -42.01 -3.33 41.97
N ALA A 536 -42.78 -2.27 42.23
CA ALA A 536 -43.78 -2.21 43.30
C ALA A 536 -45.03 -1.50 42.78
N ILE A 537 -46.19 -2.03 43.15
CA ILE A 537 -47.51 -1.50 42.82
C ILE A 537 -48.38 -1.43 44.09
N ASP A 538 -49.20 -0.38 44.21
CA ASP A 538 -50.21 -0.27 45.28
C ASP A 538 -51.42 -1.13 44.91
N ILE A 539 -51.77 -2.09 45.77
CA ILE A 539 -52.87 -3.06 45.59
C ILE A 539 -53.95 -2.87 46.66
N THR A 540 -53.98 -1.74 47.37
CA THR A 540 -54.94 -1.44 48.44
C THR A 540 -56.38 -1.59 47.96
N ALA A 541 -56.68 -1.05 46.77
CA ALA A 541 -58.01 -1.18 46.16
C ALA A 541 -58.36 -2.63 45.82
N ARG A 542 -57.39 -3.46 45.39
CA ARG A 542 -57.60 -4.89 45.08
C ARG A 542 -57.93 -5.69 46.34
N LYS A 543 -57.24 -5.44 47.46
CA LYS A 543 -57.52 -6.13 48.74
C LYS A 543 -58.86 -5.76 49.35
N ALA A 544 -59.29 -4.50 49.21
CA ALA A 544 -60.65 -4.08 49.58
C ALA A 544 -61.75 -4.77 48.73
N ILE A 545 -61.44 -5.16 47.48
CA ILE A 545 -62.35 -5.92 46.61
C ILE A 545 -62.40 -7.41 47.00
N GLU A 546 -61.32 -7.98 47.52
CA GLU A 546 -61.26 -9.36 48.04
C GLU A 546 -62.14 -9.55 49.29
N GLU A 547 -62.21 -8.55 50.19
CA GLU A 547 -63.17 -8.58 51.31
C GLU A 547 -64.64 -8.54 50.83
N ARG A 548 -64.88 -7.94 49.65
CA ARG A 548 -66.16 -7.96 48.92
C ARG A 548 -66.49 -9.35 48.34
N LEU A 549 -65.55 -10.31 48.34
CA LEU A 549 -65.78 -11.68 47.91
C LEU A 549 -66.67 -12.46 48.91
N VAL A 550 -66.76 -12.04 50.17
CA VAL A 550 -67.75 -12.59 51.12
C VAL A 550 -69.20 -12.23 50.70
N GLU A 551 -69.37 -11.18 49.87
CA GLU A 551 -70.63 -10.83 49.21
C GLU A 551 -70.91 -11.71 47.96
N THR A 552 -69.95 -12.54 47.54
CA THR A 552 -69.96 -13.30 46.28
C THR A 552 -70.83 -14.57 46.31
N THR A 553 -71.33 -15.01 47.46
CA THR A 553 -72.33 -16.10 47.48
C THR A 553 -73.63 -15.71 46.75
N ARG A 554 -74.02 -14.43 46.76
CA ARG A 554 -75.10 -13.89 45.89
C ARG A 554 -74.69 -13.65 44.44
N ARG A 555 -73.38 -13.55 44.20
CA ARG A 555 -72.77 -13.30 42.90
C ARG A 555 -72.53 -14.61 42.15
N LEU A 556 -72.44 -15.77 42.81
CA LEU A 556 -72.26 -17.09 42.19
C LEU A 556 -73.38 -17.43 41.20
N ASP A 557 -74.65 -17.18 41.53
CA ASP A 557 -75.78 -17.37 40.61
C ASP A 557 -75.69 -16.41 39.40
N ALA A 558 -75.26 -15.16 39.61
CA ALA A 558 -75.04 -14.19 38.54
C ALA A 558 -73.77 -14.45 37.70
N VAL A 559 -72.77 -15.15 38.27
CA VAL A 559 -71.51 -15.55 37.65
C VAL A 559 -71.72 -16.76 36.75
N LEU A 560 -72.48 -17.76 37.17
CA LEU A 560 -72.76 -18.93 36.32
C LEU A 560 -73.56 -18.52 35.07
N ASP A 561 -74.55 -17.62 35.21
CA ASP A 561 -75.39 -17.15 34.09
C ASP A 561 -74.71 -16.15 33.14
N ASN A 562 -73.73 -15.38 33.62
CA ASN A 562 -72.91 -14.47 32.78
C ASN A 562 -71.56 -15.06 32.36
N ALA A 563 -71.20 -16.26 32.85
CA ALA A 563 -69.97 -16.92 32.44
C ALA A 563 -69.99 -17.09 30.92
N THR A 564 -68.90 -16.69 30.27
CA THR A 564 -68.71 -16.82 28.82
C THR A 564 -68.36 -18.25 28.42
N GLN A 565 -67.82 -19.03 29.36
CA GLN A 565 -67.50 -20.44 29.18
C GLN A 565 -68.76 -21.29 29.37
N ALA A 566 -68.93 -22.29 28.51
CA ALA A 566 -70.03 -23.23 28.63
C ALA A 566 -69.77 -24.15 29.81
N ILE A 567 -70.68 -24.17 30.77
CA ILE A 567 -70.60 -25.02 31.96
C ILE A 567 -71.79 -25.98 31.91
N PHE A 568 -71.50 -27.26 32.01
CA PHE A 568 -72.48 -28.32 32.17
C PHE A 568 -72.24 -29.01 33.51
N MET A 569 -73.29 -29.37 34.23
CA MET A 569 -73.20 -30.25 35.39
C MET A 569 -74.03 -31.49 35.12
N MET A 570 -73.41 -32.64 35.28
CA MET A 570 -74.02 -33.97 35.14
C MET A 570 -74.33 -34.54 36.50
N ASP A 571 -75.39 -35.33 36.58
CA ASP A 571 -75.69 -36.16 37.74
C ASP A 571 -74.82 -37.44 37.79
N GLU A 572 -75.04 -38.26 38.81
CA GLU A 572 -74.38 -39.57 39.01
C GLU A 572 -74.58 -40.58 37.87
N ARG A 573 -75.50 -40.34 36.93
CA ARG A 573 -75.76 -41.16 35.75
C ARG A 573 -75.24 -40.51 34.46
N GLN A 574 -74.42 -39.47 34.58
CA GLN A 574 -73.91 -38.66 33.47
C GLN A 574 -75.02 -37.95 32.67
N HIS A 575 -76.20 -37.74 33.28
CA HIS A 575 -77.25 -36.96 32.65
C HIS A 575 -77.11 -35.48 32.99
N CYS A 576 -77.38 -34.61 32.00
CA CYS A 576 -77.35 -33.17 32.19
C CYS A 576 -78.35 -32.75 33.28
N ALA A 577 -77.83 -32.25 34.39
CA ALA A 577 -78.58 -31.71 35.52
C ALA A 577 -78.65 -30.18 35.47
N TYR A 578 -77.64 -29.54 34.89
CA TYR A 578 -77.58 -28.10 34.69
C TYR A 578 -76.71 -27.75 33.48
N MET A 579 -77.07 -26.68 32.79
CA MET A 579 -76.19 -26.01 31.83
C MET A 579 -76.41 -24.51 31.91
N ASN A 580 -75.34 -23.73 31.85
CA ASN A 580 -75.44 -22.28 31.89
C ASN A 580 -75.81 -21.69 30.51
N ARG A 581 -76.10 -20.39 30.47
CA ARG A 581 -76.50 -19.68 29.25
C ARG A 581 -75.43 -19.71 28.14
N ALA A 582 -74.15 -19.86 28.48
CA ALA A 582 -73.08 -20.03 27.50
C ALA A 582 -73.05 -21.44 26.90
N ALA A 583 -73.38 -22.48 27.68
CA ALA A 583 -73.53 -23.83 27.17
C ALA A 583 -74.69 -23.96 26.19
N GLU A 584 -75.79 -23.24 26.43
CA GLU A 584 -76.91 -23.20 25.49
C GLU A 584 -76.51 -22.54 24.17
N ARG A 585 -75.76 -21.44 24.22
CA ARG A 585 -75.24 -20.76 23.02
C ARG A 585 -74.18 -21.58 22.28
N LEU A 586 -73.33 -22.29 23.00
CA LEU A 586 -72.27 -23.10 22.41
C LEU A 586 -72.85 -24.28 21.64
N THR A 587 -73.88 -24.94 22.18
CA THR A 587 -74.41 -26.21 21.65
C THR A 587 -75.66 -26.04 20.80
N GLY A 588 -76.43 -24.96 20.98
CA GLY A 588 -77.70 -24.70 20.33
C GLY A 588 -78.91 -25.37 20.99
N TYR A 589 -78.70 -26.09 22.09
CA TYR A 589 -79.74 -26.78 22.87
C TYR A 589 -80.00 -26.04 24.18
N THR A 590 -81.25 -26.01 24.65
CA THR A 590 -81.60 -25.43 25.95
C THR A 590 -81.44 -26.45 27.09
N LEU A 591 -81.37 -25.97 28.35
CA LEU A 591 -81.35 -26.86 29.51
C LEU A 591 -82.54 -27.83 29.52
N GLU A 592 -83.75 -27.33 29.27
CA GLU A 592 -84.96 -28.16 29.23
C GLU A 592 -84.91 -29.28 28.17
N GLU A 593 -84.23 -29.03 27.04
CA GLU A 593 -84.10 -30.02 25.95
C GLU A 593 -83.07 -31.11 26.27
N THR A 594 -82.09 -30.82 27.13
CA THR A 594 -80.97 -31.72 27.47
C THR A 594 -81.10 -32.35 28.85
N GLN A 595 -81.97 -31.82 29.71
CA GLN A 595 -82.15 -32.26 31.07
C GLN A 595 -82.52 -33.74 31.14
N GLY A 596 -81.76 -34.51 31.93
CA GLY A 596 -81.99 -35.95 32.09
C GLY A 596 -81.52 -36.83 30.91
N LYS A 597 -80.80 -36.26 29.93
CA LYS A 597 -80.14 -36.99 28.84
C LYS A 597 -78.63 -37.01 29.04
N ALA A 598 -77.97 -38.05 28.53
CA ALA A 598 -76.51 -38.10 28.49
C ALA A 598 -75.97 -37.03 27.52
N LEU A 599 -74.98 -36.24 27.96
CA LEU A 599 -74.44 -35.16 27.14
C LEU A 599 -73.83 -35.66 25.82
N HIS A 600 -73.19 -36.84 25.87
CA HIS A 600 -72.59 -37.48 24.71
C HIS A 600 -73.58 -37.64 23.55
N ASP A 601 -74.80 -38.08 23.84
CA ASP A 601 -75.86 -38.30 22.86
C ASP A 601 -76.39 -37.00 22.21
N VAL A 602 -76.06 -35.84 22.76
CA VAL A 602 -76.55 -34.54 22.31
C VAL A 602 -75.51 -33.77 21.51
N VAL A 603 -74.27 -33.70 22.00
CA VAL A 603 -73.25 -32.79 21.44
C VAL A 603 -71.99 -33.50 20.98
N HIS A 604 -71.91 -34.81 21.17
CA HIS A 604 -70.67 -35.57 21.00
C HIS A 604 -70.92 -37.02 20.57
N HIS A 605 -71.85 -37.25 19.64
CA HIS A 605 -72.29 -38.61 19.23
C HIS A 605 -71.83 -39.04 17.82
N THR A 606 -71.27 -38.12 17.03
CA THR A 606 -70.87 -38.35 15.62
C THR A 606 -69.56 -37.63 15.34
N ARG A 607 -68.67 -38.23 14.53
CA ARG A 607 -67.41 -37.59 14.09
C ARG A 607 -67.63 -36.80 12.78
N PRO A 608 -66.76 -35.84 12.42
CA PRO A 608 -66.92 -35.01 11.21
C PRO A 608 -66.99 -35.79 9.88
N ASP A 609 -66.44 -37.01 9.84
CA ASP A 609 -66.47 -37.92 8.68
C ASP A 609 -67.76 -38.76 8.61
N GLY A 610 -68.71 -38.55 9.51
CA GLY A 610 -70.04 -39.16 9.53
C GLY A 610 -70.13 -40.51 10.25
N ARG A 611 -69.03 -41.04 10.80
CA ARG A 611 -69.09 -42.27 11.60
C ARG A 611 -69.62 -41.99 13.02
N PRO A 612 -70.39 -42.92 13.63
CA PRO A 612 -70.84 -42.77 15.02
C PRO A 612 -69.63 -42.72 15.95
N TYR A 613 -69.69 -41.87 16.96
CA TYR A 613 -68.67 -41.77 17.98
C TYR A 613 -69.09 -42.61 19.20
N PRO A 614 -68.39 -43.69 19.56
CA PRO A 614 -68.80 -44.55 20.66
C PRO A 614 -68.56 -43.92 22.04
N LEU A 615 -69.52 -44.07 22.96
CA LEU A 615 -69.45 -43.54 24.33
C LEU A 615 -68.17 -43.94 25.08
N HIS A 616 -67.73 -45.20 24.96
CA HIS A 616 -66.51 -45.68 25.64
C HIS A 616 -65.21 -45.04 25.12
N GLU A 617 -65.23 -44.41 23.94
CA GLU A 617 -64.08 -43.67 23.39
C GLU A 617 -64.10 -42.18 23.78
N CYS A 618 -65.13 -41.72 24.49
CA CYS A 618 -65.35 -40.32 24.88
C CYS A 618 -64.53 -39.95 26.13
N PRO A 619 -63.51 -39.08 26.02
CA PRO A 619 -62.72 -38.67 27.18
C PRO A 619 -63.52 -37.90 28.23
N ILE A 620 -64.59 -37.21 27.83
CA ILE A 620 -65.49 -36.48 28.73
C ILE A 620 -66.26 -37.47 29.62
N ASP A 621 -66.72 -38.59 29.06
CA ASP A 621 -67.49 -39.61 29.79
C ASP A 621 -66.58 -40.46 30.68
N GLN A 622 -65.34 -40.70 30.27
CA GLN A 622 -64.33 -41.42 31.05
C GLN A 622 -63.96 -40.75 32.39
N ALA A 623 -64.26 -39.46 32.58
CA ALA A 623 -64.02 -38.74 33.83
C ALA A 623 -64.84 -39.27 35.04
N PHE A 624 -65.84 -40.13 34.80
CA PHE A 624 -66.69 -40.74 35.83
C PHE A 624 -66.98 -42.21 35.49
N PRO A 625 -66.91 -43.18 36.43
CA PRO A 625 -66.66 -43.06 37.87
C PRO A 625 -65.17 -43.20 38.27
N GLU A 626 -64.28 -43.44 37.29
CA GLU A 626 -62.88 -43.83 37.51
C GLU A 626 -61.95 -42.62 37.83
N ASN A 627 -62.36 -41.81 38.81
CA ASN A 627 -61.53 -40.95 39.66
C ASN A 627 -60.59 -39.90 39.02
N ASN A 628 -60.57 -39.70 37.70
CA ASN A 628 -59.65 -38.79 37.02
C ASN A 628 -60.36 -37.54 36.47
N GLN A 629 -59.75 -36.38 36.69
CA GLN A 629 -60.08 -35.17 35.96
C GLN A 629 -59.52 -35.30 34.54
N GLU A 630 -60.38 -35.22 33.54
CA GLU A 630 -60.00 -35.32 32.14
C GLU A 630 -60.01 -33.94 31.49
N GLN A 631 -58.95 -33.62 30.75
CA GLN A 631 -58.84 -32.37 30.02
C GLN A 631 -58.28 -32.63 28.63
N GLY A 632 -58.84 -31.97 27.64
CA GLY A 632 -58.46 -32.24 26.26
C GLY A 632 -59.15 -31.35 25.25
N GLN A 633 -58.98 -31.71 23.99
CA GLN A 633 -59.67 -31.07 22.87
C GLN A 633 -60.56 -32.09 22.20
N GLU A 634 -61.80 -31.72 21.96
CA GLU A 634 -62.80 -32.54 21.31
C GLU A 634 -63.52 -31.76 20.23
N ILE A 635 -64.28 -32.47 19.40
CA ILE A 635 -65.12 -31.84 18.38
C ILE A 635 -66.57 -32.02 18.78
N PHE A 636 -67.24 -30.91 19.06
CA PHE A 636 -68.68 -30.93 19.33
C PHE A 636 -69.46 -30.77 18.04
N VAL A 637 -70.65 -31.38 18.02
CA VAL A 637 -71.68 -31.16 17.01
C VAL A 637 -72.71 -30.17 17.54
N HIS A 638 -72.94 -29.10 16.79
CA HIS A 638 -73.98 -28.11 17.08
C HIS A 638 -75.35 -28.67 16.67
N ARG A 639 -76.44 -28.13 17.23
CA ARG A 639 -77.82 -28.50 16.85
C ARG A 639 -78.12 -28.42 15.35
N ASP A 640 -77.47 -27.53 14.62
CA ASP A 640 -77.63 -27.38 13.16
C ASP A 640 -76.82 -28.39 12.33
N GLY A 641 -76.06 -29.28 12.98
CA GLY A 641 -75.23 -30.28 12.35
C GLY A 641 -73.79 -29.84 12.02
N SER A 642 -73.40 -28.61 12.37
CA SER A 642 -72.02 -28.14 12.19
C SER A 642 -71.06 -28.68 13.27
N PHE A 643 -69.79 -28.87 12.91
CA PHE A 643 -68.74 -29.36 13.81
C PHE A 643 -67.77 -28.25 14.16
N TYR A 644 -67.38 -28.15 15.42
CA TYR A 644 -66.43 -27.13 15.88
C TYR A 644 -65.52 -27.68 17.00
N PRO A 645 -64.26 -27.24 17.06
CA PRO A 645 -63.33 -27.70 18.09
C PRO A 645 -63.61 -27.00 19.43
N VAL A 646 -63.64 -27.79 20.49
CA VAL A 646 -63.78 -27.32 21.86
C VAL A 646 -62.59 -27.80 22.69
N ALA A 647 -62.07 -26.93 23.55
CA ALA A 647 -61.29 -27.38 24.69
C ALA A 647 -62.26 -27.65 25.83
N PHE A 648 -62.10 -28.80 26.49
CA PHE A 648 -62.94 -29.17 27.62
C PHE A 648 -62.10 -29.56 28.84
N THR A 649 -62.72 -29.42 30.01
CA THR A 649 -62.24 -30.01 31.26
C THR A 649 -63.43 -30.62 31.97
N ALA A 650 -63.38 -31.93 32.21
CA ALA A 650 -64.40 -32.71 32.90
C ALA A 650 -63.85 -33.11 34.27
N SER A 651 -64.50 -32.66 35.34
CA SER A 651 -64.08 -32.90 36.72
C SER A 651 -65.21 -33.54 37.52
N PRO A 652 -64.95 -34.62 38.28
CA PRO A 652 -65.98 -35.22 39.12
C PRO A 652 -66.37 -34.26 40.25
N ILE A 653 -67.67 -34.00 40.40
CA ILE A 653 -68.23 -33.26 41.54
C ILE A 653 -68.31 -34.26 42.69
N ARG A 654 -67.76 -33.89 43.85
CA ARG A 654 -67.75 -34.74 45.04
C ARG A 654 -68.58 -34.12 46.16
N ASP A 655 -69.23 -34.97 46.93
CA ASP A 655 -69.85 -34.57 48.19
C ASP A 655 -68.80 -34.33 49.29
N GLU A 656 -69.25 -33.87 50.47
CA GLU A 656 -68.40 -33.63 51.64
C GLU A 656 -67.66 -34.88 52.15
N ARG A 657 -68.06 -36.08 51.70
CA ARG A 657 -67.46 -37.37 52.06
C ARG A 657 -66.53 -37.89 50.97
N GLY A 658 -66.32 -37.12 49.89
CA GLY A 658 -65.44 -37.45 48.77
C GLY A 658 -66.06 -38.40 47.72
N ALA A 659 -67.33 -38.78 47.88
CA ALA A 659 -68.03 -39.63 46.93
C ALA A 659 -68.41 -38.82 45.68
N PRO A 660 -68.19 -39.35 44.46
CA PRO A 660 -68.53 -38.65 43.24
C PRO A 660 -70.06 -38.64 43.06
N ILE A 661 -70.65 -37.46 42.99
CA ILE A 661 -72.10 -37.21 42.89
C ILE A 661 -72.52 -36.64 41.52
N GLY A 662 -71.55 -36.43 40.64
CA GLY A 662 -71.78 -35.86 39.31
C GLY A 662 -70.48 -35.48 38.62
N THR A 663 -70.58 -34.76 37.50
CA THR A 663 -69.40 -34.25 36.76
C THR A 663 -69.66 -32.84 36.29
N VAL A 664 -68.75 -31.91 36.57
CA VAL A 664 -68.77 -30.58 35.98
C VAL A 664 -67.88 -30.57 34.75
N ILE A 665 -68.44 -30.10 33.63
CA ILE A 665 -67.75 -30.01 32.35
C ILE A 665 -67.71 -28.55 31.96
N GLU A 666 -66.51 -28.03 31.82
CA GLU A 666 -66.26 -26.70 31.29
C GLU A 666 -65.80 -26.85 29.84
N ALA A 667 -66.54 -26.27 28.89
CA ALA A 667 -66.21 -26.31 27.47
C ALA A 667 -66.11 -24.91 26.89
N ARG A 668 -65.17 -24.71 25.96
CA ARG A 668 -65.00 -23.44 25.24
C ARG A 668 -64.64 -23.69 23.80
N ASN A 669 -65.23 -22.92 22.88
CA ASN A 669 -64.85 -22.96 21.47
C ASN A 669 -63.43 -22.40 21.31
N ILE A 670 -62.52 -23.19 20.75
CA ILE A 670 -61.11 -22.82 20.56
C ILE A 670 -60.77 -22.46 19.11
N GLU A 671 -61.74 -22.37 18.21
CA GLU A 671 -61.50 -22.09 16.80
C GLU A 671 -60.77 -20.75 16.59
N GLY A 672 -61.14 -19.71 17.35
CA GLY A 672 -60.49 -18.40 17.30
C GLY A 672 -59.06 -18.41 17.82
N GLU A 673 -58.79 -19.17 18.88
CA GLU A 673 -57.45 -19.28 19.47
C GLU A 673 -56.50 -20.09 18.59
N LEU A 674 -56.99 -21.17 17.97
CA LEU A 674 -56.22 -21.93 17.00
C LEU A 674 -55.86 -21.07 15.78
N ARG A 675 -56.79 -20.23 15.30
CA ARG A 675 -56.51 -19.24 14.23
C ARG A 675 -55.52 -18.17 14.68
N ALA A 676 -55.67 -17.60 15.87
CA ALA A 676 -54.78 -16.56 16.39
C ALA A 676 -53.37 -17.08 16.67
N LYS A 677 -53.23 -18.30 17.20
CA LYS A 677 -51.94 -18.97 17.41
C LYS A 677 -51.23 -19.22 16.08
N ALA A 678 -51.95 -19.71 15.07
CA ALA A 678 -51.38 -19.89 13.73
C ALA A 678 -50.94 -18.56 13.09
N GLN A 679 -51.69 -17.47 13.30
CA GLN A 679 -51.30 -16.13 12.84
C GLN A 679 -50.07 -15.59 13.57
N LEU A 680 -49.98 -15.80 14.88
CA LEU A 680 -48.83 -15.36 15.69
C LEU A 680 -47.56 -16.15 15.35
N GLU A 681 -47.66 -17.47 15.15
CA GLU A 681 -46.55 -18.31 14.70
C GLU A 681 -46.05 -17.89 13.31
N ALA A 682 -46.97 -17.60 12.38
CA ALA A 682 -46.62 -17.07 11.06
C ALA A 682 -45.98 -15.66 11.14
N PHE A 683 -46.49 -14.79 12.03
CA PHE A 683 -45.94 -13.46 12.25
C PHE A 683 -44.54 -13.53 12.87
N ASN A 684 -44.33 -14.37 13.90
CA ASN A 684 -43.03 -14.56 14.53
C ASN A 684 -41.99 -15.13 13.55
N ALA A 685 -42.36 -16.13 12.74
CA ALA A 685 -41.47 -16.66 11.71
C ALA A 685 -41.07 -15.59 10.67
N SER A 686 -42.02 -14.74 10.28
CA SER A 686 -41.75 -13.60 9.39
C SER A 686 -40.84 -12.56 10.04
N LEU A 687 -41.07 -12.24 11.32
CA LEU A 687 -40.27 -11.28 12.08
C LEU A 687 -38.83 -11.78 12.28
N GLU A 688 -38.64 -13.05 12.64
CA GLU A 688 -37.30 -13.66 12.75
C GLU A 688 -36.55 -13.63 11.42
N GLN A 689 -37.24 -13.91 10.31
CA GLN A 689 -36.66 -13.82 8.97
C GLN A 689 -36.28 -12.39 8.59
N GLN A 690 -37.11 -11.39 8.95
CA GLN A 690 -36.82 -9.97 8.73
C GLN A 690 -35.64 -9.48 9.60
N VAL A 691 -35.58 -9.87 10.88
CA VAL A 691 -34.47 -9.53 11.78
C VAL A 691 -33.17 -10.15 11.29
N ALA A 692 -33.19 -11.42 10.88
CA ALA A 692 -32.01 -12.09 10.32
C ALA A 692 -31.54 -11.43 9.01
N ALA A 693 -32.47 -11.10 8.10
CA ALA A 693 -32.15 -10.39 6.86
C ALA A 693 -31.56 -9.00 7.13
N ARG A 694 -32.16 -8.23 8.05
CA ARG A 694 -31.71 -6.88 8.40
C ARG A 694 -30.36 -6.89 9.11
N THR A 695 -30.11 -7.87 9.98
CA THR A 695 -28.82 -8.03 10.66
C THR A 695 -27.71 -8.37 9.66
N ALA A 696 -27.99 -9.26 8.70
CA ALA A 696 -27.04 -9.61 7.64
C ALA A 696 -26.77 -8.43 6.69
N GLU A 697 -27.76 -7.60 6.40
CA GLU A 697 -27.62 -6.37 5.61
C GLU A 697 -26.77 -5.33 6.34
N LEU A 698 -27.06 -5.06 7.62
CA LEU A 698 -26.28 -4.16 8.48
C LEU A 698 -24.81 -4.55 8.54
N MET A 699 -24.49 -5.83 8.77
CA MET A 699 -23.12 -6.32 8.82
C MET A 699 -22.37 -6.11 7.48
N ARG A 700 -23.06 -6.29 6.34
CA ARG A 700 -22.45 -6.04 5.02
C ARG A 700 -22.19 -4.55 4.77
N THR A 701 -23.12 -3.69 5.17
CA THR A 701 -22.99 -2.23 5.01
C THR A 701 -21.90 -1.68 5.93
N GLU A 702 -21.78 -2.19 7.16
CA GLU A 702 -20.73 -1.82 8.10
C GLU A 702 -19.34 -2.26 7.61
N GLU A 703 -19.20 -3.49 7.08
CA GLU A 703 -17.95 -3.95 6.48
C GLU A 703 -17.58 -3.13 5.23
N ALA A 704 -18.56 -2.78 4.39
CA ALA A 704 -18.36 -1.94 3.22
C ALA A 704 -17.96 -0.50 3.60
N LEU A 705 -18.57 0.08 4.63
CA LEU A 705 -18.21 1.40 5.17
C LEU A 705 -16.78 1.39 5.73
N ARG A 706 -16.41 0.34 6.49
CA ARG A 706 -15.06 0.15 7.03
C ARG A 706 -14.01 -0.01 5.92
N GLN A 707 -14.36 -0.68 4.82
CA GLN A 707 -13.50 -0.82 3.66
C GLN A 707 -13.36 0.50 2.88
N SER A 708 -14.44 1.28 2.75
CA SER A 708 -14.44 2.61 2.13
C SER A 708 -13.57 3.59 2.90
N GLN A 709 -13.71 3.65 4.23
CA GLN A 709 -12.86 4.48 5.11
C GLN A 709 -11.38 4.08 5.04
N LYS A 710 -11.08 2.77 4.91
CA LYS A 710 -9.70 2.30 4.68
C LYS A 710 -9.15 2.81 3.35
N MET A 711 -9.96 2.82 2.29
CA MET A 711 -9.55 3.26 0.95
C MET A 711 -9.34 4.79 0.87
N GLU A 712 -10.18 5.57 1.55
CA GLU A 712 -10.06 7.02 1.68
C GLU A 712 -8.77 7.41 2.43
N ALA A 713 -8.46 6.71 3.52
CA ALA A 713 -7.21 6.88 4.25
C ALA A 713 -5.97 6.49 3.42
N VAL A 714 -6.05 5.43 2.61
CA VAL A 714 -4.99 5.05 1.64
C VAL A 714 -4.77 6.16 0.61
N GLY A 715 -5.84 6.83 0.14
CA GLY A 715 -5.76 7.96 -0.79
C GLY A 715 -4.98 9.15 -0.23
N GLN A 716 -5.24 9.56 1.02
CA GLN A 716 -4.49 10.64 1.68
C GLN A 716 -3.04 10.26 2.00
N LEU A 717 -2.78 8.99 2.35
CA LEU A 717 -1.43 8.49 2.60
C LEU A 717 -0.58 8.52 1.33
N THR A 718 -1.13 8.15 0.17
CA THR A 718 -0.36 8.00 -1.09
C THR A 718 0.40 9.27 -1.51
N GLY A 719 -0.18 10.47 -1.28
CA GLY A 719 0.45 11.74 -1.61
C GLY A 719 1.61 12.14 -0.68
N GLY A 720 1.42 12.06 0.63
CA GLY A 720 2.48 12.37 1.62
C GLY A 720 3.61 11.34 1.62
N LEU A 721 3.25 10.08 1.35
CA LEU A 721 4.18 8.96 1.30
C LEU A 721 5.10 9.02 0.07
N ALA A 722 4.58 9.43 -1.09
CA ALA A 722 5.38 9.65 -2.28
C ALA A 722 6.41 10.77 -2.08
N HIS A 723 6.03 11.86 -1.40
CA HIS A 723 6.94 12.94 -1.02
C HIS A 723 8.05 12.45 -0.08
N ASP A 724 7.70 11.69 0.96
CA ASP A 724 8.69 11.16 1.91
C ASP A 724 9.59 10.09 1.28
N PHE A 725 9.05 9.25 0.40
CA PHE A 725 9.82 8.25 -0.34
C PHE A 725 10.82 8.92 -1.29
N ASN A 726 10.39 9.95 -2.03
CA ASN A 726 11.26 10.74 -2.91
C ASN A 726 12.35 11.48 -2.12
N ASN A 727 12.05 12.00 -0.93
CA ASN A 727 13.04 12.64 -0.06
C ASN A 727 14.11 11.65 0.44
N LEU A 728 13.71 10.43 0.76
CA LEU A 728 14.65 9.38 1.17
C LEU A 728 15.49 8.87 0.01
N LEU A 729 14.89 8.66 -1.16
CA LEU A 729 15.61 8.31 -2.39
C LEU A 729 16.60 9.40 -2.78
N THR A 730 16.22 10.66 -2.72
CA THR A 730 17.11 11.80 -2.98
C THR A 730 18.32 11.79 -2.03
N GLY A 731 18.11 11.46 -0.76
CA GLY A 731 19.19 11.31 0.22
C GLY A 731 20.15 10.16 -0.07
N ILE A 732 19.63 9.02 -0.55
CA ILE A 732 20.45 7.85 -0.94
C ILE A 732 21.23 8.18 -2.22
N THR A 733 20.53 8.54 -3.30
CA THR A 733 21.12 8.81 -4.62
C THR A 733 22.12 9.95 -4.56
N GLY A 734 21.76 11.09 -3.93
CA GLY A 734 22.67 12.23 -3.82
C GLY A 734 23.92 11.94 -2.98
N SER A 735 23.81 11.08 -1.95
CA SER A 735 24.98 10.66 -1.19
C SER A 735 25.89 9.73 -1.99
N LEU A 736 25.32 8.83 -2.81
CA LEU A 736 26.08 7.91 -3.67
C LEU A 736 26.76 8.65 -4.84
N GLU A 737 26.11 9.64 -5.46
CA GLU A 737 26.71 10.48 -6.51
C GLU A 737 27.91 11.29 -5.99
N LEU A 738 27.77 11.87 -4.78
CA LEU A 738 28.87 12.58 -4.14
C LEU A 738 30.00 11.64 -3.74
N LEU A 739 29.68 10.42 -3.31
CA LEU A 739 30.66 9.38 -2.98
C LEU A 739 31.46 8.97 -4.22
N GLN A 740 30.81 8.71 -5.37
CA GLN A 740 31.48 8.42 -6.63
C GLN A 740 32.37 9.59 -7.09
N THR A 741 31.87 10.81 -7.00
CA THR A 741 32.62 12.02 -7.37
C THR A 741 33.87 12.21 -6.51
N ARG A 742 33.78 11.95 -5.20
CA ARG A 742 34.89 12.08 -4.26
C ARG A 742 35.92 10.96 -4.39
N LEU A 743 35.48 9.74 -4.69
CA LEU A 743 36.36 8.63 -5.05
C LEU A 743 37.18 8.94 -6.31
N ALA A 744 36.54 9.46 -7.37
CA ALA A 744 37.24 9.86 -8.60
C ALA A 744 38.27 11.00 -8.36
N GLN A 745 38.07 11.80 -7.32
CA GLN A 745 38.98 12.88 -6.90
C GLN A 745 40.05 12.43 -5.88
N GLY A 746 40.06 11.15 -5.48
CA GLY A 746 41.00 10.61 -4.49
C GLY A 746 40.79 11.10 -3.04
N ARG A 747 39.62 11.67 -2.72
CA ARG A 747 39.33 12.23 -1.39
C ARG A 747 38.71 11.19 -0.46
N LEU A 748 39.54 10.25 0.00
CA LEU A 748 39.10 9.11 0.79
C LEU A 748 38.59 9.47 2.21
N THR A 749 39.04 10.59 2.77
CA THR A 749 38.68 11.02 4.14
C THR A 749 37.22 11.47 4.31
N GLU A 750 36.52 11.76 3.21
CA GLU A 750 35.13 12.24 3.24
C GLU A 750 34.11 11.12 2.96
N ILE A 751 34.58 9.91 2.61
CA ILE A 751 33.73 8.78 2.20
C ILE A 751 32.78 8.37 3.32
N ASP A 752 33.28 8.22 4.55
CA ASP A 752 32.48 7.77 5.69
C ASP A 752 31.25 8.65 5.93
N ARG A 753 31.36 9.96 5.69
CA ARG A 753 30.24 10.88 5.84
C ARG A 753 29.11 10.57 4.87
N TYR A 754 29.45 10.31 3.61
CA TYR A 754 28.47 10.05 2.55
C TYR A 754 27.91 8.63 2.64
N VAL A 755 28.73 7.64 3.02
CA VAL A 755 28.28 6.27 3.35
C VAL A 755 27.26 6.30 4.49
N ASN A 756 27.57 6.99 5.60
CA ASN A 756 26.67 7.10 6.74
C ASN A 756 25.36 7.84 6.40
N ALA A 757 25.42 8.86 5.53
CA ALA A 757 24.24 9.58 5.05
C ALA A 757 23.33 8.70 4.19
N ALA A 758 23.91 7.94 3.24
CA ALA A 758 23.19 6.99 2.40
C ALA A 758 22.56 5.85 3.24
N GLN A 759 23.34 5.25 4.15
CA GLN A 759 22.86 4.20 5.07
C GLN A 759 21.76 4.72 6.00
N GLY A 760 21.90 5.94 6.52
CA GLY A 760 20.86 6.57 7.34
C GLY A 760 19.55 6.79 6.58
N ALA A 761 19.62 7.19 5.31
CA ALA A 761 18.45 7.34 4.44
C ALA A 761 17.83 5.98 4.07
N ALA A 762 18.65 4.96 3.79
CA ALA A 762 18.19 3.59 3.52
C ALA A 762 17.49 2.95 4.74
N LYS A 763 18.05 3.10 5.95
CA LYS A 763 17.40 2.62 7.19
C LYS A 763 16.04 3.28 7.44
N ARG A 764 15.91 4.58 7.16
CA ARG A 764 14.62 5.30 7.23
C ARG A 764 13.64 4.82 6.16
N ALA A 765 14.12 4.54 4.95
CA ALA A 765 13.29 3.99 3.88
C ALA A 765 12.74 2.61 4.24
N ALA A 766 13.59 1.73 4.79
CA ALA A 766 13.19 0.42 5.31
C ALA A 766 12.15 0.53 6.43
N ALA A 767 12.36 1.43 7.40
CA ALA A 767 11.39 1.67 8.48
C ALA A 767 10.04 2.18 7.94
N LEU A 768 10.03 3.04 6.92
CA LEU A 768 8.82 3.53 6.27
C LEU A 768 8.08 2.40 5.54
N THR A 769 8.81 1.56 4.78
CA THR A 769 8.22 0.39 4.10
C THR A 769 7.62 -0.60 5.09
N HIS A 770 8.28 -0.81 6.22
CA HIS A 770 7.78 -1.68 7.29
C HIS A 770 6.46 -1.14 7.89
N ARG A 771 6.35 0.18 8.09
CA ARG A 771 5.11 0.84 8.55
C ARG A 771 3.97 0.72 7.53
N LEU A 772 4.28 0.83 6.24
CA LEU A 772 3.32 0.67 5.14
C LEU A 772 2.79 -0.76 5.01
N LEU A 773 3.68 -1.74 5.13
CA LEU A 773 3.33 -3.15 5.07
C LEU A 773 2.49 -3.57 6.29
N ALA A 774 2.83 -3.06 7.48
CA ALA A 774 2.05 -3.24 8.71
C ALA A 774 0.64 -2.62 8.63
N PHE A 775 0.47 -1.53 7.87
CA PHE A 775 -0.83 -0.89 7.63
C PHE A 775 -1.68 -1.60 6.56
N SER A 776 -1.03 -2.16 5.52
CA SER A 776 -1.69 -2.80 4.39
C SER A 776 -2.45 -4.08 4.76
N ARG A 777 -1.91 -4.91 5.68
CA ARG A 777 -2.51 -6.20 6.07
C ARG A 777 -2.38 -6.50 7.57
N ARG A 778 -3.25 -7.40 8.08
CA ARG A 778 -3.08 -8.08 9.38
C ARG A 778 -1.77 -8.87 9.33
N GLN A 779 -0.68 -8.28 9.76
CA GLN A 779 0.58 -8.99 9.96
C GLN A 779 0.36 -9.99 11.10
N THR A 780 0.54 -11.29 10.83
CA THR A 780 0.55 -12.32 11.87
C THR A 780 1.81 -12.10 12.70
N LEU A 781 1.66 -11.83 14.00
CA LEU A 781 2.80 -11.71 14.92
C LEU A 781 3.64 -12.99 14.91
N ASP A 782 4.95 -12.87 15.08
CA ASP A 782 5.88 -13.98 15.36
C ASP A 782 6.28 -13.98 16.86
N PRO A 783 5.42 -14.50 17.75
CA PRO A 783 5.60 -14.35 19.18
C PRO A 783 6.73 -15.26 19.72
N LYS A 784 7.77 -14.66 20.30
CA LYS A 784 8.95 -15.33 20.89
C LYS A 784 9.11 -15.03 22.38
N PRO A 785 9.63 -15.98 23.19
CA PRO A 785 10.03 -15.71 24.57
C PRO A 785 11.08 -14.60 24.63
N THR A 786 10.72 -13.44 25.16
CA THR A 786 11.52 -12.21 25.10
C THR A 786 11.89 -11.70 26.49
N ASP A 787 13.17 -11.41 26.71
CA ASP A 787 13.66 -10.60 27.84
C ASP A 787 13.53 -9.11 27.50
N VAL A 788 12.52 -8.47 28.08
CA VAL A 788 12.19 -7.07 27.82
C VAL A 788 13.27 -6.12 28.35
N ASN A 789 13.93 -6.44 29.48
CA ASN A 789 14.99 -5.59 30.00
C ASN A 789 16.16 -5.55 29.03
N ARG A 790 16.56 -6.71 28.51
CA ARG A 790 17.65 -6.78 27.53
C ARG A 790 17.31 -6.01 26.25
N LEU A 791 16.08 -6.11 25.76
CA LEU A 791 15.59 -5.36 24.61
C LEU A 791 15.63 -3.85 24.86
N VAL A 792 15.09 -3.37 25.99
CA VAL A 792 15.09 -1.95 26.36
C VAL A 792 16.52 -1.40 26.44
N MET A 793 17.44 -2.14 27.08
CA MET A 793 18.85 -1.75 27.16
C MET A 793 19.53 -1.71 25.77
N GLY A 794 19.21 -2.68 24.89
CA GLY A 794 19.73 -2.70 23.51
C GLY A 794 19.22 -1.53 22.67
N MET A 795 18.04 -1.01 22.97
CA MET A 795 17.46 0.15 22.28
C MET A 795 17.90 1.50 22.84
N GLU A 796 18.52 1.56 24.01
CA GLU A 796 18.79 2.81 24.74
C GLU A 796 19.57 3.82 23.89
N GLU A 797 20.64 3.38 23.21
CA GLU A 797 21.46 4.27 22.39
C GLU A 797 20.68 4.82 21.18
N LEU A 798 19.90 3.97 20.53
CA LEU A 798 19.06 4.34 19.38
C LEU A 798 17.97 5.34 19.79
N ILE A 799 17.31 5.12 20.93
CA ILE A 799 16.31 6.03 21.47
C ILE A 799 16.95 7.37 21.82
N ARG A 800 18.10 7.37 22.51
CA ARG A 800 18.84 8.58 22.90
C ARG A 800 19.20 9.44 21.68
N ARG A 801 19.64 8.82 20.58
CA ARG A 801 19.91 9.53 19.30
C ARG A 801 18.64 10.08 18.65
N THR A 802 17.51 9.39 18.80
CA THR A 802 16.23 9.75 18.16
C THR A 802 15.51 10.88 18.90
N ILE A 803 15.60 10.94 20.23
CA ILE A 803 14.95 11.98 21.04
C ILE A 803 15.75 13.30 21.07
N GLY A 804 17.06 13.21 20.83
CA GLY A 804 17.96 14.37 20.78
C GLY A 804 18.49 14.78 22.15
N PRO A 805 19.46 15.72 22.19
CA PRO A 805 20.19 16.08 23.41
C PRO A 805 19.41 16.96 24.40
N SER A 806 18.29 17.56 23.98
CA SER A 806 17.45 18.42 24.83
C SER A 806 16.57 17.64 25.81
N ILE A 807 16.51 16.31 25.70
CA ILE A 807 15.68 15.44 26.53
C ILE A 807 16.56 14.45 27.28
N THR A 808 16.39 14.38 28.60
CA THR A 808 17.09 13.42 29.45
C THR A 808 16.36 12.08 29.42
N LEU A 809 17.05 11.02 28.98
CA LEU A 809 16.54 9.64 29.02
C LEU A 809 17.03 8.92 30.28
N GLU A 810 16.10 8.35 31.03
CA GLU A 810 16.33 7.54 32.23
C GLU A 810 15.67 6.16 32.06
N VAL A 811 16.41 5.08 32.30
CA VAL A 811 15.89 3.71 32.20
C VAL A 811 15.94 3.06 33.58
N VAL A 812 14.78 2.67 34.10
CA VAL A 812 14.62 2.01 35.39
C VAL A 812 14.14 0.58 35.16
N ALA A 813 15.10 -0.34 35.11
CA ALA A 813 14.83 -1.76 34.87
C ALA A 813 14.66 -2.55 36.18
N ALA A 814 13.53 -3.23 36.37
CA ALA A 814 13.34 -4.09 37.54
C ALA A 814 14.20 -5.36 37.46
N GLY A 815 14.82 -5.77 38.58
CA GLY A 815 15.54 -7.05 38.67
C GLY A 815 14.60 -8.25 38.67
N GLY A 816 14.99 -9.33 37.98
CA GLY A 816 14.17 -10.55 37.89
C GLY A 816 12.88 -10.40 37.10
N LEU A 817 12.89 -9.55 36.07
CA LEU A 817 11.74 -9.32 35.20
C LEU A 817 11.30 -10.62 34.52
N TRP A 818 9.99 -10.84 34.43
CA TRP A 818 9.43 -12.04 33.81
C TRP A 818 9.63 -12.03 32.28
N SER A 819 9.80 -13.21 31.68
CA SER A 819 9.74 -13.33 30.21
C SER A 819 8.31 -13.08 29.74
N VAL A 820 8.15 -12.56 28.52
CA VAL A 820 6.85 -12.43 27.83
C VAL A 820 6.92 -13.11 26.48
N LEU A 821 5.77 -13.51 25.93
CA LEU A 821 5.68 -14.14 24.62
C LEU A 821 5.15 -13.10 23.62
N VAL A 822 6.04 -12.42 22.91
CA VAL A 822 5.73 -11.28 22.03
C VAL A 822 6.64 -11.29 20.81
N ASP A 823 6.25 -10.60 19.74
CA ASP A 823 7.15 -10.31 18.63
C ASP A 823 8.17 -9.23 19.07
N PRO A 824 9.47 -9.53 19.18
CA PRO A 824 10.48 -8.57 19.63
C PRO A 824 10.52 -7.32 18.76
N SER A 825 10.39 -7.48 17.43
CA SER A 825 10.46 -6.36 16.48
C SER A 825 9.30 -5.38 16.65
N GLN A 826 8.11 -5.90 16.99
CA GLN A 826 6.94 -5.06 17.26
C GLN A 826 7.05 -4.37 18.61
N LEU A 827 7.64 -5.03 19.62
CA LEU A 827 7.90 -4.40 20.91
C LEU A 827 8.94 -3.27 20.81
N GLU A 828 10.00 -3.46 20.01
CA GLU A 828 10.99 -2.41 19.72
C GLU A 828 10.32 -1.20 19.04
N ASN A 829 9.53 -1.45 18.00
CA ASN A 829 8.79 -0.42 17.29
C ASN A 829 7.81 0.32 18.20
N ALA A 830 7.13 -0.39 19.10
CA ALA A 830 6.23 0.21 20.08
C ALA A 830 6.98 1.15 21.03
N LEU A 831 8.11 0.70 21.58
CA LEU A 831 8.95 1.51 22.47
C LEU A 831 9.47 2.77 21.80
N LEU A 832 9.98 2.65 20.56
CA LEU A 832 10.47 3.78 19.78
C LEU A 832 9.36 4.80 19.48
N ASN A 833 8.17 4.32 19.08
CA ASN A 833 7.02 5.18 18.81
C ASN A 833 6.55 5.94 20.06
N LEU A 834 6.52 5.29 21.23
CA LEU A 834 6.20 5.95 22.50
C LEU A 834 7.23 7.05 22.83
N CYS A 835 8.52 6.78 22.63
CA CYS A 835 9.58 7.78 22.88
C CYS A 835 9.53 8.96 21.91
N ILE A 836 9.17 8.73 20.64
CA ILE A 836 8.98 9.80 19.65
C ILE A 836 7.78 10.67 20.03
N ASN A 837 6.66 10.06 20.43
CA ASN A 837 5.49 10.81 20.87
C ASN A 837 5.77 11.63 22.12
N ALA A 838 6.51 11.06 23.08
CA ALA A 838 6.99 11.76 24.27
C ALA A 838 7.87 12.98 23.91
N ARG A 839 8.84 12.82 23.00
CA ARG A 839 9.66 13.94 22.50
C ARG A 839 8.80 15.04 21.89
N ASP A 840 7.85 14.68 21.02
CA ASP A 840 7.03 15.66 20.32
C ASP A 840 6.10 16.43 21.27
N ALA A 841 5.77 15.85 22.44
CA ALA A 841 5.05 16.53 23.52
C ALA A 841 5.96 17.45 24.38
N MET A 842 7.27 17.49 24.12
CA MET A 842 8.29 18.25 24.86
C MET A 842 9.19 19.07 23.91
N PRO A 843 8.64 20.03 23.13
CA PRO A 843 9.42 20.80 22.16
C PRO A 843 10.55 21.64 22.81
N ASP A 844 10.37 22.06 24.07
CA ASP A 844 11.35 22.85 24.83
C ASP A 844 12.36 22.00 25.63
N GLY A 845 12.34 20.66 25.46
CA GLY A 845 13.12 19.71 26.24
C GLY A 845 12.40 19.20 27.49
N GLY A 846 12.96 18.19 28.15
CA GLY A 846 12.32 17.52 29.29
C GLY A 846 12.97 16.21 29.70
N ARG A 847 12.19 15.32 30.34
CA ARG A 847 12.65 13.99 30.76
C ARG A 847 11.73 12.90 30.22
N ILE A 848 12.34 11.83 29.71
CA ILE A 848 11.66 10.55 29.41
C ILE A 848 12.19 9.50 30.36
N THR A 849 11.29 8.80 31.04
CA THR A 849 11.60 7.66 31.90
C THR A 849 11.01 6.39 31.30
N ILE A 850 11.83 5.37 31.07
CA ILE A 850 11.39 4.03 30.66
C ILE A 850 11.48 3.11 31.87
N GLU A 851 10.35 2.56 32.31
CA GLU A 851 10.29 1.70 33.49
C GLU A 851 9.78 0.31 33.13
N THR A 852 10.46 -0.73 33.63
CA THR A 852 9.96 -2.11 33.57
C THR A 852 9.66 -2.63 34.97
N ALA A 853 8.56 -3.36 35.14
CA ALA A 853 8.22 -3.97 36.42
C ALA A 853 7.35 -5.23 36.25
N ASN A 854 7.42 -6.15 37.21
CA ASN A 854 6.47 -7.23 37.34
C ASN A 854 5.24 -6.75 38.13
N LYS A 855 4.04 -7.00 37.61
CA LYS A 855 2.76 -6.65 38.24
C LYS A 855 1.91 -7.91 38.40
N TRP A 856 1.59 -8.22 39.64
CA TRP A 856 0.52 -9.17 39.94
C TRP A 856 -0.80 -8.39 40.00
N LEU A 857 -1.74 -8.72 39.11
CA LEU A 857 -3.07 -8.14 39.09
C LEU A 857 -4.05 -9.11 39.74
N ASP A 858 -4.66 -8.68 40.84
CA ASP A 858 -5.81 -9.35 41.46
C ASP A 858 -7.09 -9.03 40.67
N ASP A 859 -8.21 -9.69 40.99
CA ASP A 859 -9.49 -9.52 40.26
C ASP A 859 -9.92 -8.05 40.14
N ARG A 860 -9.64 -7.25 41.18
CA ARG A 860 -9.96 -5.82 41.20
C ARG A 860 -9.02 -5.03 40.29
N GLY A 861 -7.71 -5.24 40.40
CA GLY A 861 -6.68 -4.57 39.61
C GLY A 861 -6.75 -4.93 38.12
N ALA A 862 -7.16 -6.16 37.82
CA ALA A 862 -7.42 -6.69 36.48
C ALA A 862 -8.66 -6.05 35.84
N ARG A 863 -9.80 -6.03 36.54
CA ARG A 863 -11.04 -5.35 36.08
C ARG A 863 -10.85 -3.85 35.83
N GLN A 864 -10.16 -3.15 36.73
CA GLN A 864 -9.85 -1.73 36.54
C GLN A 864 -8.99 -1.47 35.30
N ARG A 865 -8.21 -2.48 34.88
CA ARG A 865 -7.33 -2.41 33.72
C ARG A 865 -7.89 -3.11 32.49
N ASP A 866 -9.09 -3.69 32.54
CA ASP A 866 -9.66 -4.46 31.44
C ASP A 866 -8.69 -5.56 30.96
N LEU A 867 -8.19 -6.30 31.95
CA LEU A 867 -7.29 -7.45 31.85
C LEU A 867 -7.88 -8.60 32.68
N ASP A 868 -7.43 -9.82 32.40
CA ASP A 868 -7.71 -10.97 33.25
C ASP A 868 -6.82 -10.95 34.52
N PRO A 869 -7.25 -11.57 35.63
CA PRO A 869 -6.43 -11.71 36.83
C PRO A 869 -5.19 -12.55 36.53
N GLY A 870 -4.00 -12.07 36.92
CA GLY A 870 -2.77 -12.79 36.59
C GLY A 870 -1.46 -12.02 36.77
N GLN A 871 -0.40 -12.62 36.24
CA GLN A 871 0.97 -12.09 36.28
C GLN A 871 1.30 -11.39 34.97
N TYR A 872 1.56 -10.09 35.03
CA TYR A 872 1.89 -9.26 33.89
C TYR A 872 3.24 -8.58 34.07
N LEU A 873 3.98 -8.44 32.99
CA LEU A 873 5.06 -7.47 32.86
C LEU A 873 4.48 -6.13 32.45
N SER A 874 4.86 -5.05 33.13
CA SER A 874 4.56 -3.69 32.72
C SER A 874 5.80 -3.01 32.15
N LEU A 875 5.68 -2.46 30.94
CA LEU A 875 6.65 -1.55 30.31
C LEU A 875 5.99 -0.18 30.17
N CYS A 876 6.48 0.81 30.91
CA CYS A 876 5.93 2.17 30.93
C CYS A 876 6.93 3.18 30.34
N VAL A 877 6.42 4.12 29.55
CA VAL A 877 7.17 5.29 29.07
C VAL A 877 6.48 6.53 29.62
N THR A 878 7.21 7.31 30.42
CA THR A 878 6.73 8.53 31.07
C THR A 878 7.47 9.74 30.54
N ASP A 879 6.74 10.74 30.07
CA ASP A 879 7.24 12.06 29.70
C ASP A 879 6.78 13.14 30.67
N THR A 880 7.49 14.26 30.68
CA THR A 880 7.15 15.48 31.44
C THR A 880 6.57 16.58 30.54
N GLY A 881 5.93 16.21 29.43
CA GLY A 881 5.45 17.12 28.40
C GLY A 881 4.10 17.76 28.69
N THR A 882 3.41 18.16 27.63
CA THR A 882 2.15 18.91 27.74
C THR A 882 0.98 18.10 28.32
N GLY A 883 1.07 16.77 28.35
CA GLY A 883 -0.05 15.90 28.74
C GLY A 883 -1.25 15.97 27.80
N MET A 884 -2.31 15.24 28.12
CA MET A 884 -3.54 15.10 27.32
C MET A 884 -4.79 15.39 28.16
N SER A 885 -5.82 15.98 27.55
CA SER A 885 -7.13 16.14 28.16
C SER A 885 -7.94 14.82 28.13
N PRO A 886 -8.99 14.67 28.96
CA PRO A 886 -9.85 13.48 28.93
C PRO A 886 -10.43 13.16 27.54
N ASP A 887 -10.80 14.19 26.77
CA ASP A 887 -11.32 14.03 25.41
C ASP A 887 -10.28 13.48 24.43
N VAL A 888 -9.02 13.90 24.57
CA VAL A 888 -7.90 13.39 23.76
C VAL A 888 -7.58 11.96 24.16
N ILE A 889 -7.58 11.63 25.45
CA ILE A 889 -7.34 10.26 25.96
C ILE A 889 -8.40 9.29 25.42
N ALA A 890 -9.67 9.70 25.39
CA ALA A 890 -10.78 8.87 24.88
C ALA A 890 -10.61 8.49 23.41
N LYS A 891 -9.94 9.34 22.62
CA LYS A 891 -9.71 9.16 21.17
C LYS A 891 -8.27 8.76 20.83
N ALA A 892 -7.38 8.65 21.81
CA ALA A 892 -5.94 8.47 21.57
C ALA A 892 -5.57 7.19 20.81
N PHE A 893 -6.43 6.16 20.89
CA PHE A 893 -6.27 4.91 20.17
C PHE A 893 -7.12 4.82 18.89
N ASP A 894 -7.92 5.85 18.58
CA ASP A 894 -8.68 5.90 17.34
C ASP A 894 -7.71 6.02 16.16
N PRO A 895 -7.86 5.20 15.10
CA PRO A 895 -7.04 5.32 13.91
C PRO A 895 -7.11 6.74 13.32
N PHE A 896 -5.96 7.30 12.94
CA PHE A 896 -5.80 8.63 12.34
C PHE A 896 -6.04 9.82 13.28
N PHE A 897 -6.42 9.59 14.54
CA PHE A 897 -6.51 10.67 15.52
C PHE A 897 -5.11 11.20 15.87
N THR A 898 -4.90 12.49 15.65
CA THR A 898 -3.64 13.18 15.98
C THR A 898 -3.93 14.58 16.50
N THR A 899 -3.19 15.01 17.52
CA THR A 899 -3.21 16.39 18.03
C THR A 899 -2.21 17.29 17.30
N LYS A 900 -1.41 16.74 16.39
CA LYS A 900 -0.39 17.45 15.62
C LYS A 900 -1.00 18.15 14.38
N PRO A 901 -0.42 19.25 13.90
CA PRO A 901 -0.85 19.91 12.67
C PRO A 901 -0.88 18.96 11.46
N ILE A 902 -1.74 19.26 10.48
CA ILE A 902 -1.93 18.48 9.25
C ILE A 902 -0.56 18.26 8.57
N GLY A 903 -0.19 16.99 8.35
CA GLY A 903 1.07 16.58 7.73
C GLY A 903 2.22 16.23 8.69
N GLN A 904 2.08 16.45 10.00
CA GLN A 904 3.15 16.16 10.99
C GLN A 904 2.87 14.95 11.91
N GLY A 905 1.71 14.30 11.75
CA GLY A 905 1.37 13.10 12.49
C GLY A 905 0.36 12.26 11.71
N THR A 906 0.64 10.96 11.58
CA THR A 906 -0.25 10.03 10.87
C THR A 906 -1.45 9.59 11.70
N GLY A 907 -1.41 9.82 13.03
CA GLY A 907 -2.42 9.30 13.97
C GLY A 907 -2.49 7.76 14.04
N LEU A 908 -1.51 7.06 13.47
CA LEU A 908 -1.48 5.59 13.40
C LEU A 908 -0.59 4.95 14.47
N GLY A 909 0.35 5.70 15.06
CA GLY A 909 1.35 5.15 15.98
C GLY A 909 0.74 4.46 17.20
N LEU A 910 -0.18 5.13 17.90
CA LEU A 910 -0.78 4.62 19.14
C LEU A 910 -1.82 3.50 18.87
N SER A 911 -2.56 3.58 17.78
CA SER A 911 -3.52 2.54 17.38
C SER A 911 -2.82 1.25 16.97
N MET A 912 -1.64 1.32 16.32
CA MET A 912 -0.80 0.15 16.03
C MET A 912 -0.27 -0.50 17.31
N ILE A 913 0.22 0.30 18.27
CA ILE A 913 0.69 -0.20 19.57
C ILE A 913 -0.44 -0.93 20.31
N TYR A 914 -1.63 -0.32 20.34
CA TYR A 914 -2.81 -0.93 20.95
C TYR A 914 -3.17 -2.28 20.30
N GLY A 915 -3.15 -2.35 18.96
CA GLY A 915 -3.39 -3.59 18.22
C GLY A 915 -2.37 -4.69 18.51
N PHE A 916 -1.08 -4.36 18.51
CA PHE A 916 0.01 -5.29 18.85
C PHE A 916 -0.12 -5.86 20.27
N VAL A 917 -0.34 -4.99 21.26
CA VAL A 917 -0.44 -5.42 22.65
C VAL A 917 -1.68 -6.29 22.88
N ARG A 918 -2.82 -5.96 22.27
CA ARG A 918 -4.02 -6.80 22.33
C ARG A 918 -3.82 -8.18 21.69
N GLN A 919 -3.16 -8.24 20.53
CA GLN A 919 -2.85 -9.52 19.86
C GLN A 919 -1.86 -10.38 20.68
N SER A 920 -1.03 -9.75 21.50
CA SER A 920 -0.12 -10.43 22.43
C SER A 920 -0.78 -10.82 23.77
N GLY A 921 -2.12 -10.71 23.87
CA GLY A 921 -2.88 -11.02 25.09
C GLY A 921 -2.70 -9.99 26.22
N GLY A 922 -2.22 -8.79 25.89
CA GLY A 922 -1.95 -7.70 26.82
C GLY A 922 -2.95 -6.54 26.74
N GLN A 923 -2.63 -5.44 27.41
CA GLN A 923 -3.41 -4.20 27.38
C GLN A 923 -2.53 -2.93 27.47
N VAL A 924 -2.99 -1.82 26.88
CA VAL A 924 -2.34 -0.50 26.98
C VAL A 924 -3.15 0.42 27.91
N ARG A 925 -2.46 1.22 28.74
CA ARG A 925 -3.10 2.25 29.58
C ARG A 925 -2.37 3.57 29.48
N ILE A 926 -3.17 4.65 29.51
CA ILE A 926 -2.71 6.03 29.48
C ILE A 926 -3.02 6.66 30.84
N TYR A 927 -2.01 7.26 31.46
CA TYR A 927 -2.15 8.15 32.60
C TYR A 927 -1.59 9.51 32.19
N SER A 928 -2.43 10.54 32.08
CA SER A 928 -2.00 11.83 31.56
C SER A 928 -2.83 12.95 32.16
N GLU A 929 -2.18 14.05 32.49
CA GLU A 929 -2.81 15.29 32.95
C GLU A 929 -2.20 16.48 32.19
N VAL A 930 -3.04 17.41 31.75
CA VAL A 930 -2.59 18.58 30.99
C VAL A 930 -1.60 19.40 31.83
N GLY A 931 -0.38 19.57 31.30
CA GLY A 931 0.74 20.27 31.92
C GLY A 931 1.64 19.43 32.84
N GLN A 932 1.31 18.15 33.08
CA GLN A 932 2.11 17.25 33.93
C GLN A 932 2.79 16.11 33.15
N GLY A 933 2.48 15.95 31.87
CA GLY A 933 3.04 14.91 31.01
C GLY A 933 2.17 13.67 30.87
N THR A 934 2.68 12.66 30.19
CA THR A 934 1.97 11.41 29.90
C THR A 934 2.79 10.19 30.33
N THR A 935 2.12 9.20 30.91
CA THR A 935 2.64 7.85 31.11
C THR A 935 1.82 6.86 30.30
N MET A 936 2.49 6.16 29.39
CA MET A 936 1.93 5.07 28.59
C MET A 936 2.47 3.74 29.12
N CYS A 937 1.59 2.85 29.58
CA CYS A 937 1.96 1.55 30.14
C CYS A 937 1.41 0.39 29.31
N LEU A 938 2.31 -0.48 28.86
CA LEU A 938 2.02 -1.73 28.17
C LEU A 938 2.04 -2.87 29.19
N TYR A 939 0.95 -3.59 29.35
CA TYR A 939 0.84 -4.76 30.22
C TYR A 939 0.83 -6.03 29.37
N LEU A 940 1.84 -6.89 29.52
CA LEU A 940 2.04 -8.11 28.74
C LEU A 940 1.99 -9.33 29.66
N PRO A 941 1.27 -10.40 29.31
CA PRO A 941 1.14 -11.58 30.15
C PRO A 941 2.48 -12.30 30.30
N ARG A 942 2.79 -12.76 31.52
CA ARG A 942 3.99 -13.55 31.79
C ARG A 942 4.02 -14.83 30.97
N HIS A 943 5.16 -15.09 30.35
CA HIS A 943 5.53 -16.37 29.78
C HIS A 943 6.42 -17.15 30.77
N TYR A 944 6.20 -18.47 30.86
CA TYR A 944 6.90 -19.35 31.81
C TYR A 944 8.10 -20.10 31.20
N GLY A 945 8.34 -19.99 29.89
CA GLY A 945 9.56 -20.48 29.23
C GLY A 945 10.77 -19.55 29.45
N ALA A 946 11.97 -20.10 29.35
CA ALA A 946 13.20 -19.31 29.35
C ALA A 946 13.29 -18.48 28.06
N ALA A 947 13.69 -17.21 28.16
CA ALA A 947 14.01 -16.40 26.99
C ALA A 947 15.16 -17.07 26.22
N GLU A 948 15.05 -17.17 24.90
CA GLU A 948 16.15 -17.68 24.07
C GLU A 948 17.38 -16.76 24.23
N GLU A 949 18.55 -17.34 24.47
CA GLU A 949 19.80 -16.58 24.45
C GLU A 949 20.05 -16.08 23.02
N PRO A 950 20.23 -14.77 22.78
CA PRO A 950 20.64 -14.28 21.48
C PRO A 950 22.06 -14.76 21.22
N GLU A 951 22.22 -15.51 20.13
CA GLU A 951 23.52 -15.69 19.49
C GLU A 951 24.11 -14.31 19.21
N ALA A 952 25.31 -14.06 19.74
CA ALA A 952 26.02 -12.80 19.49
C ALA A 952 26.17 -12.61 17.98
N ALA A 953 25.87 -11.41 17.47
CA ALA A 953 26.08 -11.09 16.07
C ALA A 953 27.52 -11.44 15.67
N PRO A 954 27.73 -12.35 14.71
CA PRO A 954 29.07 -12.78 14.35
C PRO A 954 29.81 -11.61 13.69
N ASP A 955 31.00 -11.31 14.21
CA ASP A 955 31.95 -10.38 13.61
C ASP A 955 32.46 -10.98 12.28
N LEU A 956 32.19 -10.30 11.15
CA LEU A 956 32.64 -10.71 9.82
C LEU A 956 34.17 -10.90 9.75
N ALA A 957 34.93 -10.15 10.54
CA ALA A 957 36.39 -10.24 10.56
C ALA A 957 36.90 -11.50 11.32
N ALA A 958 36.05 -12.14 12.12
CA ALA A 958 36.36 -13.32 12.92
C ALA A 958 35.68 -14.61 12.39
N ALA A 959 34.96 -14.53 11.28
CA ALA A 959 34.27 -15.67 10.69
C ALA A 959 35.27 -16.70 10.10
N PRO A 960 35.22 -17.99 10.49
CA PRO A 960 36.04 -19.02 9.87
C PRO A 960 35.56 -19.28 8.43
N ARG A 961 36.51 -19.29 7.50
CA ARG A 961 36.34 -19.49 6.04
C ARG A 961 35.88 -20.91 5.72
N ALA A 962 35.27 -21.12 4.55
CA ALA A 962 34.86 -22.44 4.05
C ALA A 962 36.00 -23.48 4.16
N GLU A 963 35.70 -24.66 4.72
CA GLU A 963 36.72 -25.68 5.01
C GLU A 963 37.02 -26.60 3.80
N GLN A 964 36.08 -26.78 2.86
CA GLN A 964 36.17 -27.81 1.80
C GLN A 964 35.46 -27.49 0.46
N GLY A 965 35.57 -26.27 -0.08
CA GLY A 965 35.07 -25.94 -1.43
C GLY A 965 33.57 -26.21 -1.61
N GLU A 966 32.77 -25.81 -0.63
CA GLU A 966 31.32 -25.95 -0.59
C GLU A 966 30.65 -25.01 -1.60
N THR A 967 29.57 -25.48 -2.23
CA THR A 967 28.91 -24.79 -3.34
C THR A 967 27.48 -24.38 -2.99
N VAL A 968 27.14 -23.12 -3.20
CA VAL A 968 25.81 -22.55 -2.96
C VAL A 968 25.16 -22.15 -4.29
N LEU A 969 23.96 -22.64 -4.56
CA LEU A 969 23.15 -22.20 -5.71
C LEU A 969 22.23 -21.05 -5.28
N ILE A 970 22.31 -19.93 -5.98
CA ILE A 970 21.50 -18.73 -5.75
C ILE A 970 20.49 -18.59 -6.89
N VAL A 971 19.20 -18.56 -6.56
CA VAL A 971 18.10 -18.38 -7.51
C VAL A 971 17.28 -17.16 -7.09
N ASP A 972 17.55 -16.01 -7.67
CA ASP A 972 16.85 -14.74 -7.41
C ASP A 972 16.70 -14.03 -8.76
N ASP A 973 15.59 -13.33 -9.01
CA ASP A 973 15.36 -12.63 -10.28
C ASP A 973 16.08 -11.28 -10.33
N GLU A 974 16.36 -10.67 -9.18
CA GLU A 974 17.02 -9.38 -9.05
C GLU A 974 18.55 -9.51 -9.22
N PRO A 975 19.15 -8.99 -10.32
CA PRO A 975 20.59 -9.11 -10.58
C PRO A 975 21.47 -8.50 -9.49
N THR A 976 21.00 -7.40 -8.89
CA THR A 976 21.74 -6.69 -7.84
C THR A 976 21.86 -7.53 -6.58
N VAL A 977 20.79 -8.25 -6.20
CA VAL A 977 20.80 -9.12 -5.02
C VAL A 977 21.69 -10.33 -5.26
N ARG A 978 21.62 -10.96 -6.45
CA ARG A 978 22.53 -12.07 -6.80
C ARG A 978 23.99 -11.65 -6.70
N MET A 979 24.36 -10.53 -7.31
CA MET A 979 25.72 -10.00 -7.27
C MET A 979 26.22 -9.81 -5.83
N LEU A 980 25.44 -9.18 -4.96
CA LEU A 980 25.83 -8.95 -3.56
C LEU A 980 25.97 -10.25 -2.76
N VAL A 981 25.04 -11.20 -2.95
CA VAL A 981 25.09 -12.49 -2.26
C VAL A 981 26.26 -13.33 -2.76
N THR A 982 26.54 -13.33 -4.07
CA THR A 982 27.72 -13.96 -4.68
C THR A 982 29.01 -13.40 -4.08
N GLU A 983 29.17 -12.07 -4.04
CA GLU A 983 30.38 -11.42 -3.52
C GLU A 983 30.64 -11.77 -2.05
N VAL A 984 29.59 -11.77 -1.21
CA VAL A 984 29.69 -12.18 0.19
C VAL A 984 30.06 -13.66 0.34
N LEU A 985 29.50 -14.53 -0.51
CA LEU A 985 29.81 -15.97 -0.49
C LEU A 985 31.26 -16.25 -0.92
N GLU A 986 31.75 -15.55 -1.94
CA GLU A 986 33.13 -15.65 -2.42
C GLU A 986 34.13 -15.16 -1.37
N ASP A 987 33.85 -14.05 -0.69
CA ASP A 987 34.66 -13.52 0.42
C ASP A 987 34.76 -14.50 1.61
N LEU A 988 33.69 -15.27 1.84
CA LEU A 988 33.64 -16.33 2.86
C LEU A 988 34.27 -17.66 2.39
N GLY A 989 34.63 -17.76 1.11
CA GLY A 989 35.32 -18.92 0.51
C GLY A 989 34.41 -19.99 -0.09
N TYR A 990 33.11 -19.73 -0.24
CA TYR A 990 32.15 -20.62 -0.91
C TYR A 990 32.20 -20.43 -2.44
N THR A 991 31.87 -21.49 -3.19
CA THR A 991 31.63 -21.37 -4.64
C THR A 991 30.16 -21.03 -4.88
N ALA A 992 29.88 -19.85 -5.45
CA ALA A 992 28.51 -19.44 -5.78
C ALA A 992 28.16 -19.80 -7.23
N ILE A 993 26.96 -20.36 -7.45
CA ILE A 993 26.39 -20.59 -8.79
C ILE A 993 25.10 -19.79 -8.88
N GLU A 994 24.98 -18.94 -9.89
CA GLU A 994 23.82 -18.06 -10.08
C GLU A 994 22.81 -18.63 -11.08
N ALA A 995 21.53 -18.44 -10.79
CA ALA A 995 20.42 -18.63 -11.70
C ALA A 995 19.44 -17.45 -11.59
N ALA A 996 18.97 -16.96 -12.74
CA ALA A 996 18.08 -15.79 -12.80
C ALA A 996 16.59 -16.12 -12.65
N ASP A 997 16.22 -17.40 -12.75
CA ASP A 997 14.83 -17.85 -12.66
C ASP A 997 14.73 -19.31 -12.19
N GLY A 998 13.51 -19.72 -11.84
CA GLY A 998 13.23 -21.07 -11.35
C GLY A 998 13.65 -22.20 -12.32
N PRO A 999 13.33 -22.13 -13.62
CA PRO A 999 13.79 -23.10 -14.61
C PRO A 999 15.31 -23.24 -14.72
N ALA A 1000 16.06 -22.12 -14.72
CA ALA A 1000 17.52 -22.13 -14.73
C ALA A 1000 18.08 -22.75 -13.44
N GLY A 1001 17.50 -22.41 -12.28
CA GLY A 1001 17.87 -23.02 -11.00
C GLY A 1001 17.63 -24.53 -10.97
N LEU A 1002 16.48 -24.99 -11.49
CA LEU A 1002 16.16 -26.41 -11.58
C LEU A 1002 17.11 -27.17 -12.50
N LYS A 1003 17.55 -26.56 -13.61
CA LYS A 1003 18.55 -27.17 -14.51
C LYS A 1003 19.89 -27.38 -13.82
N VAL A 1004 20.30 -26.46 -12.94
CA VAL A 1004 21.52 -26.61 -12.12
C VAL A 1004 21.33 -27.71 -11.06
N LEU A 1005 20.16 -27.77 -10.41
CA LEU A 1005 19.82 -28.83 -9.45
C LEU A 1005 19.83 -30.24 -10.08
N GLN A 1006 19.45 -30.35 -11.35
CA GLN A 1006 19.47 -31.58 -12.16
C GLN A 1006 20.86 -31.98 -12.68
N SER A 1007 21.86 -31.10 -12.56
CA SER A 1007 23.23 -31.41 -12.99
C SER A 1007 23.99 -32.27 -11.97
N ASP A 1008 25.16 -32.79 -12.36
CA ASP A 1008 26.07 -33.54 -11.47
C ASP A 1008 26.95 -32.63 -10.59
N VAL A 1009 26.72 -31.32 -10.58
CA VAL A 1009 27.51 -30.37 -9.79
C VAL A 1009 27.21 -30.55 -8.30
N ARG A 1010 28.23 -30.55 -7.45
CA ARG A 1010 28.07 -30.55 -5.98
C ARG A 1010 27.31 -29.29 -5.57
N LEU A 1011 26.24 -29.43 -4.79
CA LEU A 1011 25.46 -28.33 -4.22
C LEU A 1011 25.17 -28.67 -2.76
N ASP A 1012 25.62 -27.80 -1.85
CA ASP A 1012 25.50 -27.97 -0.41
C ASP A 1012 24.34 -27.12 0.18
N LEU A 1013 23.96 -26.03 -0.49
CA LEU A 1013 22.83 -25.17 -0.12
C LEU A 1013 22.14 -24.56 -1.36
N LEU A 1014 20.82 -24.51 -1.35
CA LEU A 1014 20.01 -23.71 -2.27
C LEU A 1014 19.51 -22.44 -1.56
N VAL A 1015 19.83 -21.27 -2.11
CA VAL A 1015 19.28 -19.97 -1.71
C VAL A 1015 18.30 -19.54 -2.80
N THR A 1016 17.02 -19.36 -2.50
CA THR A 1016 16.00 -19.06 -3.55
C THR A 1016 15.00 -18.00 -3.11
N ASP A 1017 14.72 -17.03 -4.00
CA ASP A 1017 13.58 -16.12 -3.81
C ASP A 1017 12.27 -16.89 -3.98
N VAL A 1018 11.30 -16.65 -3.11
CA VAL A 1018 9.95 -17.23 -3.20
C VAL A 1018 9.19 -16.63 -4.39
N GLY A 1019 9.41 -15.35 -4.70
CA GLY A 1019 8.66 -14.56 -5.69
C GLY A 1019 9.09 -14.70 -7.15
N LEU A 1020 9.76 -15.80 -7.54
CA LEU A 1020 10.36 -15.92 -8.87
C LEU A 1020 9.33 -15.80 -10.02
N PRO A 1021 9.61 -14.99 -11.06
CA PRO A 1021 8.84 -14.94 -12.31
C PRO A 1021 9.12 -16.19 -13.17
N GLY A 1022 8.24 -16.47 -14.15
CA GLY A 1022 8.46 -17.56 -15.13
C GLY A 1022 7.70 -18.87 -14.86
N GLY A 1023 6.65 -18.84 -14.05
CA GLY A 1023 5.70 -19.96 -13.89
C GLY A 1023 6.08 -21.02 -12.85
N MET A 1024 7.28 -20.95 -12.27
CA MET A 1024 7.73 -21.77 -11.15
C MET A 1024 8.24 -20.87 -10.02
N ASN A 1025 7.62 -20.93 -8.85
CA ASN A 1025 8.03 -20.15 -7.68
C ASN A 1025 9.19 -20.84 -6.94
N GLY A 1026 9.93 -20.11 -6.09
CA GLY A 1026 11.11 -20.66 -5.41
C GLY A 1026 10.83 -21.87 -4.53
N ARG A 1027 9.62 -21.96 -3.96
CA ARG A 1027 9.18 -23.14 -3.21
C ARG A 1027 9.09 -24.38 -4.11
N GLN A 1028 8.51 -24.25 -5.29
CA GLN A 1028 8.42 -25.33 -6.27
C GLN A 1028 9.81 -25.76 -6.77
N VAL A 1029 10.76 -24.83 -6.92
CA VAL A 1029 12.16 -25.15 -7.26
C VAL A 1029 12.82 -25.97 -6.15
N ALA A 1030 12.62 -25.56 -4.89
CA ALA A 1030 13.16 -26.25 -3.72
C ALA A 1030 12.56 -27.66 -3.55
N ASP A 1031 11.25 -27.79 -3.66
CA ASP A 1031 10.55 -29.08 -3.55
C ASP A 1031 11.00 -30.03 -4.68
N ALA A 1032 11.10 -29.54 -5.92
CA ALA A 1032 11.62 -30.32 -7.04
C ALA A 1032 13.11 -30.69 -6.87
N GLY A 1033 13.91 -29.76 -6.32
CA GLY A 1033 15.30 -29.99 -5.97
C GLY A 1033 15.48 -31.08 -4.92
N ARG A 1034 14.63 -31.12 -3.89
CA ARG A 1034 14.66 -32.14 -2.83
C ARG A 1034 14.22 -33.53 -3.28
N VAL A 1035 13.33 -33.62 -4.26
CA VAL A 1035 13.02 -34.91 -4.91
C VAL A 1035 14.27 -35.52 -5.56
N LEU A 1036 15.13 -34.68 -6.14
CA LEU A 1036 16.38 -35.12 -6.78
C LEU A 1036 17.54 -35.28 -5.79
N ARG A 1037 17.56 -34.44 -4.75
CA ARG A 1037 18.62 -34.36 -3.73
C ARG A 1037 17.98 -34.30 -2.34
N PRO A 1038 17.65 -35.46 -1.72
CA PRO A 1038 16.91 -35.51 -0.46
C PRO A 1038 17.55 -34.73 0.69
N ASP A 1039 18.88 -34.67 0.74
CA ASP A 1039 19.66 -33.98 1.78
C ASP A 1039 19.92 -32.49 1.48
N LEU A 1040 19.31 -31.94 0.41
CA LEU A 1040 19.50 -30.54 0.04
C LEU A 1040 18.94 -29.60 1.11
N LYS A 1041 19.81 -28.71 1.59
CA LYS A 1041 19.46 -27.61 2.49
C LYS A 1041 18.91 -26.46 1.67
N VAL A 1042 17.89 -25.78 2.18
CA VAL A 1042 17.20 -24.71 1.44
C VAL A 1042 16.97 -23.49 2.31
N LEU A 1043 17.52 -22.35 1.89
CA LEU A 1043 17.26 -21.04 2.47
C LEU A 1043 16.35 -20.24 1.52
N PHE A 1044 15.13 -19.94 1.97
CA PHE A 1044 14.22 -19.07 1.23
C PHE A 1044 14.49 -17.61 1.53
N ILE A 1045 14.62 -16.80 0.50
CA ILE A 1045 14.60 -15.34 0.62
C ILE A 1045 13.19 -14.87 0.22
N THR A 1046 12.52 -14.04 1.03
CA THR A 1046 11.15 -13.62 0.73
C THR A 1046 10.91 -12.14 0.99
N GLY A 1047 10.30 -11.44 0.05
CA GLY A 1047 9.73 -10.09 0.25
C GLY A 1047 8.42 -10.07 1.04
N TYR A 1048 7.86 -11.24 1.35
CA TYR A 1048 6.63 -11.43 2.13
C TYR A 1048 6.94 -12.08 3.48
N ALA A 1049 6.06 -11.91 4.47
CA ALA A 1049 6.18 -12.57 5.77
C ALA A 1049 6.35 -14.10 5.61
N GLU A 1050 7.11 -14.75 6.49
CA GLU A 1050 7.42 -16.19 6.50
C GLU A 1050 6.21 -17.09 6.20
N ASN A 1051 5.02 -16.69 6.66
CA ASN A 1051 3.76 -17.42 6.48
C ASN A 1051 3.37 -17.71 5.02
N ALA A 1052 3.83 -16.92 4.04
CA ALA A 1052 3.59 -17.19 2.62
C ALA A 1052 4.32 -18.44 2.10
N VAL A 1053 5.45 -18.79 2.73
CA VAL A 1053 6.25 -19.98 2.42
C VAL A 1053 5.73 -21.22 3.15
N VAL A 1054 5.08 -21.01 4.30
CA VAL A 1054 4.70 -22.04 5.28
C VAL A 1054 3.34 -22.69 4.98
N GLY A 1055 2.40 -22.04 4.29
CA GLY A 1055 1.15 -22.67 3.80
C GLY A 1055 0.55 -23.78 4.70
N ASN A 1056 -0.04 -23.44 5.85
CA ASN A 1056 -0.65 -24.39 6.82
C ASN A 1056 0.22 -25.58 7.32
N GLY A 1057 1.51 -25.66 7.02
CA GLY A 1057 2.41 -26.75 7.45
C GLY A 1057 3.79 -26.26 7.89
N HIS A 1058 4.39 -26.90 8.90
CA HIS A 1058 5.74 -26.53 9.37
C HIS A 1058 6.80 -26.77 8.27
N LEU A 1059 7.84 -25.92 8.22
CA LEU A 1059 8.99 -26.14 7.34
C LEU A 1059 9.65 -27.49 7.64
N GLU A 1060 10.04 -28.22 6.59
CA GLU A 1060 10.74 -29.49 6.74
C GLU A 1060 12.16 -29.32 7.31
N PRO A 1061 12.71 -30.32 8.01
CA PRO A 1061 14.08 -30.29 8.51
C PRO A 1061 15.08 -29.93 7.39
N GLY A 1062 15.98 -28.97 7.66
CA GLY A 1062 16.96 -28.47 6.68
C GLY A 1062 16.47 -27.31 5.80
N MET A 1063 15.27 -26.78 6.05
CA MET A 1063 14.77 -25.54 5.41
C MET A 1063 14.73 -24.38 6.41
N GLN A 1064 15.13 -23.19 5.96
CA GLN A 1064 15.00 -21.93 6.72
C GLN A 1064 14.54 -20.79 5.81
N VAL A 1065 14.13 -19.66 6.41
CA VAL A 1065 13.63 -18.48 5.70
C VAL A 1065 14.33 -17.22 6.21
N ILE A 1066 14.57 -16.27 5.30
CA ILE A 1066 15.00 -14.90 5.60
C ILE A 1066 14.12 -13.89 4.85
N THR A 1067 13.76 -12.80 5.52
CA THR A 1067 12.85 -11.77 4.97
C THR A 1067 13.60 -10.57 4.39
N LYS A 1068 13.19 -10.06 3.22
CA LYS A 1068 13.67 -8.80 2.63
C LYS A 1068 12.98 -7.61 3.33
N PRO A 1069 13.69 -6.52 3.66
CA PRO A 1069 15.13 -6.32 3.52
C PRO A 1069 15.92 -6.97 4.68
N PHE A 1070 17.06 -7.60 4.35
CA PHE A 1070 18.00 -8.19 5.33
C PHE A 1070 19.39 -7.57 5.19
N VAL A 1071 20.18 -7.62 6.27
CA VAL A 1071 21.60 -7.24 6.23
C VAL A 1071 22.46 -8.45 5.84
N MET A 1072 23.56 -8.21 5.14
CA MET A 1072 24.39 -9.28 4.57
C MET A 1072 25.05 -10.14 5.65
N GLU A 1073 25.35 -9.57 6.82
CA GLU A 1073 25.90 -10.31 7.96
C GLU A 1073 24.96 -11.41 8.45
N VAL A 1074 23.65 -11.15 8.45
CA VAL A 1074 22.63 -12.12 8.88
C VAL A 1074 22.49 -13.23 7.86
N LEU A 1075 22.54 -12.92 6.56
CA LEU A 1075 22.52 -13.92 5.50
C LEU A 1075 23.75 -14.85 5.61
N ALA A 1076 24.95 -14.28 5.76
CA ALA A 1076 26.19 -15.03 5.92
C ALA A 1076 26.16 -15.98 7.13
N ALA A 1077 25.66 -15.50 8.27
CA ALA A 1077 25.53 -16.30 9.49
C ALA A 1077 24.58 -17.50 9.28
N ARG A 1078 23.41 -17.27 8.66
CA ARG A 1078 22.43 -18.32 8.38
C ARG A 1078 22.94 -19.38 7.41
N ILE A 1079 23.60 -18.96 6.33
CA ILE A 1079 24.20 -19.88 5.36
C ILE A 1079 25.21 -20.81 6.06
N LYS A 1080 26.05 -20.25 6.94
CA LYS A 1080 27.03 -21.02 7.71
C LYS A 1080 26.37 -22.01 8.68
N GLU A 1081 25.37 -21.57 9.44
CA GLU A 1081 24.62 -22.41 10.39
C GLU A 1081 24.03 -23.61 9.65
N MET A 1082 23.37 -23.34 8.52
CA MET A 1082 22.76 -24.38 7.70
C MET A 1082 23.81 -25.35 7.18
N ILE A 1083 24.91 -24.89 6.58
CA ILE A 1083 25.93 -25.77 6.00
C ILE A 1083 26.63 -26.62 7.08
N ASN A 1084 26.94 -26.07 8.26
CA ASN A 1084 27.68 -26.75 9.33
C ASN A 1084 26.86 -27.70 10.21
N THR A 1085 25.53 -27.59 10.20
CA THR A 1085 24.66 -28.54 10.91
C THR A 1085 24.70 -29.89 10.18
N ARG A 1086 25.45 -30.87 10.70
CA ARG A 1086 25.56 -32.24 10.14
C ARG A 1086 24.43 -33.15 10.59
#